data_AF-A0A2M7ANJ9-F1
#
_entry.id   AF-A0A2M7ANJ9-F1
#
_cell.length_a   1.000
_cell.length_b   1.000
_cell.length_c   1.000
_cell.angle_alpha   90.00
_cell.angle_beta   90.00
_cell.angle_gamma   90.00
#
_symmetry.space_group_name_H-M   'P 1'
#
loop_
_entity.id
_entity.type
_entity.pdbx_description
1 polymer ?
#
loop_
_entity_poly.entity_id
_entity_poly.type
_entity_poly.pdbx_seq_one_letter_code
_entity_poly.pdbx_strand_id
1 'polypeptide(L)'
;NDCLKAQFKTIVFTKSRKITELIYKWSIEGSPKYEDKIRAYRAGYLPEERRDIEKKLFEEKLLGVISTSALEVGIDVGGLDACILVGYPGSIMSTWQRGGRVGRGGKEAVIVMIALSDAIDKYYTSHPQDFFHRGYESAVLDNDNLTILKAHLTCAAAELPLDSSEEGLWGKRLKDALKSLQEEGKILEGEKKGLWFSLRKQPQRLINLRSIGETYQIVNEEGSLVGSVEYPAVFRDCHPQAIYLQGGSEYLVTKLDLETKTVVVREVDVDYYTSALSNEEVEILETSKEQEIGNLKVNPVGKNTSGRVKLGRVKVTEKVGGYVRRRVVNQVKIDEHNLRLPPYVYETEAFWLEVPLFLKEKISQRGLDFLGGLHAAEHAIIAVFPLFALCDRWDLGGVSYYQHPQAGVPVIFIHDAYPGGVGLSYKAYEVIEQLIKATWELVSQCSCEKGCPSCIQSPKCGSGNRPLDKRATLELLANLISPVVADFSLRSPVRHPRHWTQTKTQQEEIVHSPQSTVHSPQSIVYSPQSIVHKEVRGDIKVEREEITLVAEEEKKSFEEKSKIVFLDIETQKLAQDVGGWEFKDEMRVSVVVTYNTKDEKFNYFTEEDIYSLLDELLSADLVIGFNIKGFDYAVLQPYFKFDLLKLPTLDLLEVIHRRLGFRLSLDHLARVTLGKAKSGSGYQAVAWYREGEMEKLKEYCQRDVEITKELYEFGKEHKYLLFESREGQIMRIPVEW
;
A
#
# COMPACT_ATOMS: atom_id res chain seq x y z
N ASN A 1 16.68 24.89 -33.54
CA ASN A 1 17.52 25.61 -34.53
C ASN A 1 16.87 26.86 -35.08
N ASP A 2 15.65 26.82 -35.62
CA ASP A 2 15.04 28.03 -36.21
C ASP A 2 14.79 29.15 -35.20
N CYS A 3 14.30 28.83 -33.99
CA CYS A 3 14.15 29.83 -32.93
C CYS A 3 15.49 30.49 -32.55
N LEU A 4 16.59 29.72 -32.54
CA LEU A 4 17.93 30.25 -32.26
C LEU A 4 18.43 31.19 -33.36
N LYS A 5 18.21 30.81 -34.64
CA LYS A 5 18.53 31.66 -35.79
C LYS A 5 17.74 32.97 -35.76
N ALA A 6 16.47 32.91 -35.34
CA ALA A 6 15.61 34.08 -35.15
C ALA A 6 15.88 34.86 -33.85
N GLN A 7 16.83 34.42 -33.02
CA GLN A 7 17.18 35.02 -31.73
C GLN A 7 16.03 35.02 -30.70
N PHE A 8 15.09 34.07 -30.82
CA PHE A 8 14.03 33.88 -29.82
C PHE A 8 14.56 33.13 -28.60
N LYS A 9 14.31 33.69 -27.42
CA LYS A 9 14.58 33.04 -26.13
C LYS A 9 13.63 31.86 -25.96
N THR A 10 14.20 30.65 -26.02
CA THR A 10 13.43 29.42 -26.17
C THR A 10 13.61 28.51 -24.97
N ILE A 11 12.51 28.00 -24.42
CA ILE A 11 12.51 26.87 -23.49
C ILE A 11 11.99 25.62 -24.18
N VAL A 12 12.67 24.49 -24.00
CA VAL A 12 12.27 23.20 -24.54
C VAL A 12 12.01 22.24 -23.38
N PHE A 13 10.77 21.79 -23.20
CA PHE A 13 10.42 20.78 -22.20
C PHE A 13 10.41 19.38 -22.82
N THR A 14 10.99 18.42 -22.10
CA THR A 14 11.15 17.03 -22.53
C THR A 14 10.64 16.05 -21.47
N LYS A 15 10.17 14.87 -21.89
CA LYS A 15 9.64 13.83 -20.97
C LYS A 15 10.72 13.11 -20.16
N SER A 16 11.98 13.09 -20.61
CA SER A 16 13.05 12.33 -19.93
C SER A 16 14.41 13.02 -19.99
N ARG A 17 15.26 12.74 -18.99
CA ARG A 17 16.63 13.29 -18.89
C ARG A 17 17.48 12.92 -20.12
N LYS A 18 17.33 11.68 -20.63
CA LYS A 18 18.07 11.22 -21.82
C LYS A 18 17.70 12.04 -23.06
N ILE A 19 16.41 12.32 -23.25
CA ILE A 19 15.94 13.16 -24.37
C ILE A 19 16.43 14.60 -24.19
N THR A 20 16.44 15.14 -22.96
CA THR A 20 17.00 16.47 -22.66
C THR A 20 18.43 16.60 -23.17
N GLU A 21 19.30 15.65 -22.80
CA GLU A 21 20.73 15.66 -23.17
C GLU A 21 20.93 15.41 -24.68
N LEU A 22 20.16 14.51 -25.28
CA LEU A 22 20.22 14.25 -26.73
C LEU A 22 19.83 15.49 -27.55
N ILE A 23 18.73 16.15 -27.19
CA ILE A 23 18.29 17.36 -27.88
C ILE A 23 19.31 18.48 -27.70
N TYR A 24 19.92 18.61 -26.53
CA TYR A 24 21.00 19.56 -26.29
C TYR A 24 22.19 19.30 -27.20
N LYS A 25 22.70 18.06 -27.23
CA LYS A 25 23.80 17.64 -28.09
C LYS A 25 23.51 17.91 -29.57
N TRP A 26 22.35 17.48 -30.07
CA TRP A 26 21.95 17.71 -31.47
C TRP A 26 21.77 19.20 -31.81
N SER A 27 21.34 20.01 -30.84
CA SER A 27 21.21 21.46 -31.03
C SER A 27 22.58 22.14 -31.17
N ILE A 28 23.59 21.70 -30.41
CA ILE A 28 24.96 22.19 -30.54
C ILE A 28 25.56 21.74 -31.87
N GLU A 29 25.48 20.46 -32.20
CA GLU A 29 26.00 19.91 -33.46
C GLU A 29 25.39 20.60 -34.68
N GLY A 30 24.06 20.82 -34.65
CA GLY A 30 23.35 21.50 -35.73
C GLY A 30 23.51 23.02 -35.75
N SER A 31 24.05 23.65 -34.69
CA SER A 31 24.30 25.09 -34.64
C SER A 31 25.45 25.47 -33.68
N PRO A 32 26.72 25.14 -34.03
CA PRO A 32 27.86 25.27 -33.12
C PRO A 32 28.08 26.69 -32.58
N LYS A 33 27.74 27.72 -33.38
CA LYS A 33 27.86 29.14 -32.99
C LYS A 33 27.00 29.55 -31.77
N TYR A 34 26.04 28.72 -31.34
CA TYR A 34 25.18 28.98 -30.17
C TYR A 34 25.53 28.10 -28.97
N GLU A 35 26.66 27.37 -28.99
CA GLU A 35 27.06 26.48 -27.90
C GLU A 35 27.08 27.18 -26.53
N ASP A 36 27.62 28.41 -26.46
CA ASP A 36 27.64 29.22 -25.23
C ASP A 36 26.29 29.84 -24.86
N LYS A 37 25.28 29.72 -25.72
CA LYS A 37 23.95 30.33 -25.57
C LYS A 37 22.86 29.33 -25.23
N ILE A 38 23.16 28.04 -25.20
CA ILE A 38 22.19 26.97 -24.92
C ILE A 38 22.71 26.12 -23.76
N ARG A 39 21.85 25.74 -22.84
CA ARG A 39 22.18 24.77 -21.79
C ARG A 39 21.05 23.76 -21.61
N ALA A 40 21.40 22.53 -21.24
CA ALA A 40 20.45 21.59 -20.67
C ALA A 40 20.19 21.94 -19.19
N TYR A 41 19.05 21.53 -18.64
CA TYR A 41 18.71 21.70 -17.24
C TYR A 41 17.92 20.48 -16.73
N ARG A 42 18.36 19.87 -15.65
CA ARG A 42 17.67 18.74 -15.04
C ARG A 42 17.88 18.72 -13.53
N ALA A 43 16.92 18.13 -12.81
CA ALA A 43 16.95 18.03 -11.35
C ALA A 43 18.20 17.30 -10.79
N GLY A 44 18.87 16.48 -11.61
CA GLY A 44 20.08 15.75 -11.23
C GLY A 44 21.38 16.54 -11.33
N TYR A 45 21.36 17.79 -11.79
CA TYR A 45 22.54 18.66 -11.76
C TYR A 45 22.84 19.15 -10.35
N LEU A 46 24.11 19.44 -10.09
CA LEU A 46 24.55 19.98 -8.81
C LEU A 46 23.82 21.31 -8.53
N PRO A 47 23.53 21.63 -7.26
CA PRO A 47 22.87 22.89 -6.91
C PRO A 47 23.57 24.13 -7.48
N GLU A 48 24.90 24.12 -7.55
CA GLU A 48 25.71 25.23 -8.09
C GLU A 48 25.53 25.38 -9.60
N GLU A 49 25.55 24.27 -10.35
CA GLU A 49 25.32 24.26 -11.80
C GLU A 49 23.92 24.79 -12.15
N ARG A 50 22.90 24.35 -11.40
CA ARG A 50 21.52 24.84 -11.59
C ARG A 50 21.42 26.35 -11.36
N ARG A 51 22.04 26.85 -10.29
CA ARG A 51 22.08 28.30 -9.98
C ARG A 51 22.81 29.11 -11.06
N ASP A 52 23.89 28.60 -11.63
CA ASP A 52 24.60 29.27 -12.73
C ASP A 52 23.73 29.34 -13.99
N ILE A 53 23.05 28.25 -14.37
CA ILE A 53 22.15 28.23 -15.52
C ILE A 53 20.98 29.18 -15.30
N GLU A 54 20.33 29.14 -14.13
CA GLU A 54 19.22 30.02 -13.75
C GLU A 54 19.64 31.49 -13.80
N LYS A 55 20.82 31.81 -13.24
CA LYS A 55 21.39 33.15 -13.28
C LYS A 55 21.64 33.61 -14.72
N LYS A 56 22.27 32.80 -15.56
CA LYS A 56 22.53 33.14 -16.97
C LYS A 56 21.24 33.30 -17.78
N LEU A 57 20.19 32.58 -17.41
CA LEU A 57 18.88 32.69 -18.03
C LEU A 57 18.15 33.98 -17.61
N PHE A 58 18.25 34.35 -16.32
CA PHE A 58 17.71 35.60 -15.79
C PHE A 58 18.45 36.84 -16.33
N GLU A 59 19.79 36.78 -16.41
CA GLU A 59 20.65 37.83 -16.98
C GLU A 59 20.59 37.88 -18.52
N GLU A 60 19.69 37.13 -19.15
CA GLU A 60 19.48 37.07 -20.60
C GLU A 60 20.73 36.69 -21.42
N LYS A 61 21.68 35.98 -20.78
CA LYS A 61 22.91 35.50 -21.42
C LYS A 61 22.67 34.24 -22.26
N LEU A 62 21.64 33.45 -21.92
CA LEU A 62 21.20 32.27 -22.66
C LEU A 62 20.05 32.61 -23.61
N LEU A 63 20.10 32.02 -24.81
CA LEU A 63 19.01 32.03 -25.80
C LEU A 63 18.15 30.76 -25.71
N GLY A 64 18.65 29.69 -25.12
CA GLY A 64 17.95 28.41 -25.07
C GLY A 64 18.18 27.64 -23.78
N VAL A 65 17.12 27.08 -23.21
CA VAL A 65 17.24 26.07 -22.16
C VAL A 65 16.41 24.85 -22.51
N ILE A 66 16.99 23.65 -22.37
CA ILE A 66 16.31 22.38 -22.63
C ILE A 66 16.18 21.66 -21.30
N SER A 67 14.96 21.42 -20.84
CA SER A 67 14.68 20.96 -19.49
C SER A 67 13.71 19.78 -19.46
N THR A 68 13.76 19.02 -18.36
CA THR A 68 12.61 18.19 -17.92
C THR A 68 11.57 19.07 -17.22
N SER A 69 10.65 18.48 -16.44
CA SER A 69 9.74 19.21 -15.54
C SER A 69 10.45 20.04 -14.44
N ALA A 70 11.78 20.00 -14.35
CA ALA A 70 12.52 20.71 -13.28
C ALA A 70 12.37 22.24 -13.34
N LEU A 71 12.10 22.83 -14.51
CA LEU A 71 11.78 24.26 -14.68
C LEU A 71 10.26 24.54 -14.75
N GLU A 72 9.41 23.55 -14.48
CA GLU A 72 7.95 23.71 -14.50
C GLU A 72 7.45 24.54 -13.32
N VAL A 73 8.08 24.43 -12.15
CA VAL A 73 7.62 25.06 -10.90
C VAL A 73 8.72 25.93 -10.27
N GLY A 74 8.34 27.07 -9.72
CA GLY A 74 9.15 27.77 -8.70
C GLY A 74 10.25 28.73 -9.16
N ILE A 75 10.51 28.91 -10.46
CA ILE A 75 11.56 29.83 -10.94
C ILE A 75 10.94 30.93 -11.81
N ASP A 76 11.24 32.20 -11.51
CA ASP A 76 10.96 33.33 -12.39
C ASP A 76 12.00 33.37 -13.51
N VAL A 77 11.81 32.48 -14.47
CA VAL A 77 12.53 32.51 -15.75
C VAL A 77 12.02 33.74 -16.49
N GLY A 78 12.89 34.70 -16.82
CA GLY A 78 12.54 36.02 -17.36
C GLY A 78 11.72 36.03 -18.66
N GLY A 79 11.83 37.09 -19.47
CA GLY A 79 11.03 37.21 -20.70
C GLY A 79 11.44 36.20 -21.79
N LEU A 80 10.87 35.00 -21.77
CA LEU A 80 11.01 33.98 -22.82
C LEU A 80 9.98 34.21 -23.94
N ASP A 81 10.41 33.96 -25.18
CA ASP A 81 9.62 34.21 -26.40
C ASP A 81 8.95 32.94 -26.95
N ALA A 82 9.59 31.78 -26.78
CA ALA A 82 9.14 30.52 -27.37
C ALA A 82 9.21 29.35 -26.40
N CYS A 83 8.17 28.51 -26.38
CA CYS A 83 8.10 27.28 -25.59
C CYS A 83 7.87 26.10 -26.53
N ILE A 84 8.74 25.09 -26.46
CA ILE A 84 8.61 23.86 -27.23
C ILE A 84 8.35 22.71 -26.26
N LEU A 85 7.19 22.06 -26.40
CA LEU A 85 6.83 20.88 -25.64
C LEU A 85 7.11 19.63 -26.49
N VAL A 86 8.11 18.86 -26.13
CA VAL A 86 8.45 17.60 -26.81
C VAL A 86 7.60 16.47 -26.22
N GLY A 87 6.44 16.27 -26.84
CA GLY A 87 5.36 15.41 -26.40
C GLY A 87 4.40 16.09 -25.43
N TYR A 88 3.22 15.48 -25.26
CA TYR A 88 2.23 15.95 -24.29
C TYR A 88 2.80 15.89 -22.86
N PRO A 89 2.76 16.98 -22.08
CA PRO A 89 3.30 17.05 -20.71
C PRO A 89 2.74 16.06 -19.68
N GLY A 90 1.65 15.35 -20.00
CA GLY A 90 0.97 14.41 -19.12
C GLY A 90 -0.38 14.94 -18.62
N SER A 91 -0.53 16.26 -18.51
CA SER A 91 -1.81 16.92 -18.18
C SER A 91 -1.97 18.26 -18.92
N ILE A 92 -3.23 18.70 -19.07
CA ILE A 92 -3.60 20.01 -19.60
C ILE A 92 -3.04 21.08 -18.66
N MET A 93 -3.14 20.84 -17.35
CA MET A 93 -2.57 21.72 -16.32
C MET A 93 -1.06 21.96 -16.53
N SER A 94 -0.26 20.89 -16.63
CA SER A 94 1.19 21.01 -16.87
C SER A 94 1.49 21.67 -18.21
N THR A 95 0.65 21.45 -19.23
CA THR A 95 0.81 22.11 -20.52
C THR A 95 0.68 23.63 -20.40
N TRP A 96 -0.36 24.11 -19.72
CA TRP A 96 -0.55 25.55 -19.52
C TRP A 96 0.45 26.15 -18.54
N GLN A 97 0.89 25.42 -17.52
CA GLN A 97 1.96 25.89 -16.62
C GLN A 97 3.30 26.06 -17.35
N ARG A 98 3.66 25.10 -18.21
CA ARG A 98 4.87 25.18 -19.05
C ARG A 98 4.74 26.24 -20.13
N GLY A 99 3.57 26.35 -20.76
CA GLY A 99 3.26 27.37 -21.75
C GLY A 99 3.27 28.79 -21.17
N GLY A 100 2.75 28.99 -19.95
CA GLY A 100 2.75 30.27 -19.23
C GLY A 100 4.14 30.77 -18.80
N ARG A 101 5.21 30.06 -19.16
CA ARG A 101 6.60 30.51 -19.02
C ARG A 101 7.02 31.49 -20.11
N VAL A 102 6.28 31.58 -21.21
CA VAL A 102 6.57 32.52 -22.31
C VAL A 102 5.51 33.62 -22.37
N GLY A 103 5.86 34.75 -22.97
CA GLY A 103 4.90 35.84 -23.21
C GLY A 103 4.58 36.71 -22.00
N ARG A 104 5.49 36.79 -21.02
CA ARG A 104 5.33 37.66 -19.85
C ARG A 104 5.42 39.14 -20.23
N GLY A 105 4.68 39.99 -19.51
CA GLY A 105 4.67 41.44 -19.75
C GLY A 105 3.92 41.89 -21.01
N GLY A 106 3.02 41.05 -21.54
CA GLY A 106 2.19 41.37 -22.72
C GLY A 106 2.89 41.19 -24.07
N LYS A 107 4.08 40.59 -24.09
CA LYS A 107 4.78 40.25 -25.34
C LYS A 107 4.12 39.07 -26.04
N GLU A 108 4.14 39.09 -27.36
CA GLU A 108 3.76 37.93 -28.15
C GLU A 108 4.67 36.74 -27.84
N ALA A 109 4.10 35.54 -27.84
CA ALA A 109 4.81 34.32 -27.57
C ALA A 109 4.27 33.17 -28.43
N VAL A 110 5.13 32.19 -28.68
CA VAL A 110 4.77 30.98 -29.41
C VAL A 110 4.95 29.75 -28.53
N ILE A 111 3.93 28.88 -28.52
CA ILE A 111 3.98 27.58 -27.85
C ILE A 111 3.80 26.52 -28.93
N VAL A 112 4.77 25.62 -29.06
CA VAL A 112 4.79 24.55 -30.06
C VAL A 112 4.81 23.20 -29.34
N MET A 113 3.78 22.37 -29.55
CA MET A 113 3.78 21.00 -29.08
C MET A 113 4.16 20.05 -30.22
N ILE A 114 5.25 19.31 -30.05
CA ILE A 114 5.71 18.28 -30.98
C ILE A 114 5.18 16.94 -30.47
N ALA A 115 4.11 16.43 -31.06
CA ALA A 115 3.50 15.16 -30.66
C ALA A 115 4.44 13.98 -30.89
N LEU A 116 4.49 13.06 -29.92
CA LEU A 116 5.25 11.81 -30.01
C LEU A 116 4.33 10.64 -30.41
N SER A 117 4.91 9.46 -30.62
CA SER A 117 4.18 8.22 -30.95
C SER A 117 3.50 7.59 -29.71
N ASP A 118 2.85 8.39 -28.89
CA ASP A 118 2.14 7.99 -27.67
C ASP A 118 0.61 8.09 -27.86
N ALA A 119 -0.16 7.32 -27.09
CA ALA A 119 -1.62 7.26 -27.15
C ALA A 119 -2.28 8.63 -26.91
N ILE A 120 -1.87 9.33 -25.86
CA ILE A 120 -2.46 10.62 -25.48
C ILE A 120 -2.08 11.71 -26.50
N ASP A 121 -0.80 11.75 -26.89
CA ASP A 121 -0.32 12.62 -27.96
C ASP A 121 -1.14 12.40 -29.24
N LYS A 122 -1.36 11.14 -29.62
CA LYS A 122 -2.18 10.78 -30.78
C LYS A 122 -3.63 11.25 -30.62
N TYR A 123 -4.24 11.04 -29.47
CA TYR A 123 -5.61 11.49 -29.19
C TYR A 123 -5.77 12.99 -29.44
N TYR A 124 -4.89 13.83 -28.87
CA TYR A 124 -4.97 15.28 -29.03
C TYR A 124 -4.62 15.77 -30.44
N THR A 125 -3.73 15.09 -31.16
CA THR A 125 -3.49 15.44 -32.57
C THR A 125 -4.71 15.18 -33.46
N SER A 126 -5.51 14.16 -33.14
CA SER A 126 -6.76 13.87 -33.84
C SER A 126 -7.94 14.73 -33.34
N HIS A 127 -7.91 15.16 -32.08
CA HIS A 127 -8.96 15.98 -31.44
C HIS A 127 -8.39 17.28 -30.84
N PRO A 128 -7.84 18.19 -31.68
CA PRO A 128 -7.21 19.40 -31.17
C PRO A 128 -8.21 20.32 -30.43
N GLN A 129 -9.49 20.30 -30.82
CA GLN A 129 -10.52 21.10 -30.13
C GLN A 129 -10.74 20.65 -28.69
N ASP A 130 -10.59 19.35 -28.40
CA ASP A 130 -10.73 18.85 -27.03
C ASP A 130 -9.56 19.32 -26.17
N PHE A 131 -8.34 19.41 -26.72
CA PHE A 131 -7.19 19.97 -26.00
C PHE A 131 -7.43 21.41 -25.52
N PHE A 132 -8.08 22.24 -26.34
CA PHE A 132 -8.32 23.66 -26.02
C PHE A 132 -9.59 23.91 -25.20
N HIS A 133 -10.62 23.06 -25.33
CA HIS A 133 -11.92 23.30 -24.70
C HIS A 133 -12.19 22.45 -23.45
N ARG A 134 -11.45 21.35 -23.26
CA ARG A 134 -11.64 20.47 -22.10
C ARG A 134 -11.23 21.21 -20.82
N GLY A 135 -11.96 20.93 -19.74
CA GLY A 135 -11.56 21.35 -18.40
C GLY A 135 -10.28 20.63 -17.94
N TYR A 136 -9.74 21.08 -16.82
CA TYR A 136 -8.57 20.44 -16.21
C TYR A 136 -8.91 19.05 -15.64
N GLU A 137 -7.93 18.16 -15.66
CA GLU A 137 -8.04 16.84 -15.04
C GLU A 137 -8.30 16.95 -13.53
N SER A 138 -9.04 15.99 -12.97
CA SER A 138 -9.33 15.98 -11.54
C SER A 138 -8.12 15.48 -10.74
N ALA A 139 -7.74 16.20 -9.68
CA ALA A 139 -6.88 15.64 -8.65
C ALA A 139 -7.69 14.65 -7.81
N VAL A 140 -7.31 13.36 -7.85
CA VAL A 140 -7.99 12.30 -7.14
C VAL A 140 -7.18 11.99 -5.88
N LEU A 141 -7.87 11.90 -4.74
CA LEU A 141 -7.30 11.59 -3.44
C LEU A 141 -8.20 10.59 -2.74
N ASP A 142 -7.61 9.59 -2.09
CA ASP A 142 -8.30 8.68 -1.19
C ASP A 142 -7.84 8.92 0.25
N ASN A 143 -8.67 9.61 1.02
CA ASN A 143 -8.41 9.88 2.43
C ASN A 143 -8.69 8.65 3.32
N ASP A 144 -9.35 7.62 2.80
CA ASP A 144 -9.70 6.39 3.50
C ASP A 144 -8.76 5.22 3.10
N ASN A 145 -7.63 5.49 2.43
CA ASN A 145 -6.59 4.47 2.20
C ASN A 145 -6.02 3.99 3.53
N LEU A 146 -6.34 2.74 3.90
CA LEU A 146 -5.95 2.16 5.19
C LEU A 146 -4.43 2.06 5.36
N THR A 147 -3.68 1.79 4.29
CA THR A 147 -2.22 1.68 4.34
C THR A 147 -1.58 3.01 4.72
N ILE A 148 -1.99 4.09 4.06
CA ILE A 148 -1.52 5.46 4.35
C ILE A 148 -1.99 5.87 5.75
N LEU A 149 -3.27 5.67 6.06
CA LEU A 149 -3.85 6.04 7.34
C LEU A 149 -3.12 5.36 8.50
N LYS A 150 -2.86 4.05 8.43
CA LYS A 150 -2.12 3.30 9.45
C LYS A 150 -0.70 3.84 9.66
N ALA A 151 0.00 4.16 8.58
CA ALA A 151 1.34 4.71 8.64
C ALA A 151 1.33 6.07 9.39
N HIS A 152 0.42 6.97 9.02
CA HIS A 152 0.30 8.28 9.64
C HIS A 152 -0.25 8.23 11.08
N LEU A 153 -1.20 7.35 11.40
CA LEU A 153 -1.70 7.18 12.77
C LEU A 153 -0.60 6.68 13.71
N THR A 154 0.30 5.82 13.23
CA THR A 154 1.45 5.37 14.05
C THR A 154 2.38 6.53 14.38
N CYS A 155 2.58 7.47 13.43
CA CYS A 155 3.32 8.71 13.67
C CYS A 155 2.58 9.64 14.62
N ALA A 156 1.30 9.88 14.37
CA ALA A 156 0.47 10.73 15.19
C ALA A 156 0.47 10.25 16.65
N ALA A 157 0.27 8.94 16.89
CA ALA A 157 0.33 8.32 18.21
C ALA A 157 1.70 8.40 18.91
N ALA A 158 2.79 8.66 18.17
CA ALA A 158 4.12 8.90 18.71
C ALA A 158 4.35 10.39 19.06
N GLU A 159 3.63 11.28 18.40
CA GLU A 159 3.67 12.73 18.65
C GLU A 159 2.73 13.09 19.81
N LEU A 160 1.48 12.62 19.77
CA LEU A 160 0.45 12.80 20.78
C LEU A 160 -0.47 11.57 20.85
N PRO A 161 -0.99 11.21 22.03
CA PRO A 161 -1.92 10.09 22.15
C PRO A 161 -3.17 10.33 21.30
N LEU A 162 -3.54 9.34 20.46
CA LEU A 162 -4.72 9.44 19.60
C LEU A 162 -5.98 9.19 20.40
N ASP A 163 -7.00 10.04 20.24
CA ASP A 163 -8.31 9.83 20.83
C ASP A 163 -9.27 9.21 19.81
N SER A 164 -9.84 8.05 20.16
CA SER A 164 -10.80 7.33 19.32
C SER A 164 -12.08 8.13 18.95
N SER A 165 -12.36 9.23 19.65
CA SER A 165 -13.47 10.15 19.34
C SER A 165 -13.15 11.11 18.19
N GLU A 166 -11.90 11.20 17.74
CA GLU A 166 -11.43 12.10 16.67
C GLU A 166 -11.68 11.56 15.26
N GLU A 167 -12.70 10.71 15.07
CA GLU A 167 -13.04 10.08 13.78
C GLU A 167 -13.25 11.11 12.65
N GLY A 168 -13.77 12.29 12.98
CA GLY A 168 -13.97 13.39 12.03
C GLY A 168 -12.68 14.01 11.48
N LEU A 169 -11.54 13.83 12.15
CA LEU A 169 -10.23 14.33 11.71
C LEU A 169 -9.49 13.32 10.84
N TRP A 170 -9.60 12.03 11.17
CA TRP A 170 -8.78 10.95 10.58
C TRP A 170 -9.48 10.15 9.48
N GLY A 171 -10.80 10.32 9.31
CA GLY A 171 -11.59 9.60 8.31
C GLY A 171 -12.35 8.42 8.89
N LYS A 172 -13.19 7.80 8.04
CA LYS A 172 -14.20 6.82 8.48
C LYS A 172 -13.60 5.49 8.91
N ARG A 173 -12.35 5.24 8.53
CA ARG A 173 -11.64 3.98 8.79
C ARG A 173 -10.71 4.03 9.99
N LEU A 174 -10.80 5.08 10.83
CA LEU A 174 -9.97 5.22 12.03
C LEU A 174 -10.04 3.97 12.92
N LYS A 175 -11.26 3.46 13.20
CA LYS A 175 -11.44 2.30 14.08
C LYS A 175 -10.81 1.03 13.52
N ASP A 176 -10.98 0.78 12.22
CA ASP A 176 -10.37 -0.35 11.53
C ASP A 176 -8.83 -0.24 11.56
N ALA A 177 -8.31 0.97 11.34
CA ALA A 177 -6.88 1.24 11.37
C ALA A 177 -6.28 1.02 12.76
N LEU A 178 -6.93 1.54 13.81
CA LEU A 178 -6.48 1.37 15.20
C LEU A 178 -6.47 -0.10 15.61
N LYS A 179 -7.55 -0.83 15.28
CA LYS A 179 -7.63 -2.28 15.55
C LYS A 179 -6.51 -3.03 14.85
N SER A 180 -6.31 -2.79 13.56
CA SER A 180 -5.25 -3.43 12.78
C SER A 180 -3.84 -3.07 13.29
N LEU A 181 -3.59 -1.82 13.67
CA LEU A 181 -2.31 -1.40 14.24
C LEU A 181 -2.04 -2.01 15.62
N GLN A 182 -3.08 -2.24 16.43
CA GLN A 182 -2.96 -2.94 17.71
C GLN A 182 -2.60 -4.42 17.50
N GLU A 183 -3.28 -5.09 16.56
CA GLU A 183 -2.99 -6.48 16.20
C GLU A 183 -1.55 -6.64 15.69
N GLU A 184 -1.05 -5.66 14.94
CA GLU A 184 0.34 -5.58 14.46
C GLU A 184 1.36 -5.19 15.53
N GLY A 185 0.94 -4.85 16.75
CA GLY A 185 1.83 -4.39 17.82
C GLY A 185 2.55 -3.08 17.48
N LYS A 186 1.91 -2.18 16.72
CA LYS A 186 2.46 -0.85 16.38
C LYS A 186 1.98 0.24 17.34
N ILE A 187 0.75 0.12 17.80
CA ILE A 187 0.15 0.99 18.82
C ILE A 187 -0.49 0.14 19.91
N LEU A 188 -0.66 0.71 21.10
CA LEU A 188 -1.41 0.10 22.19
C LEU A 188 -2.38 1.11 22.80
N GLU A 189 -3.51 0.62 23.29
CA GLU A 189 -4.42 1.43 24.09
C GLU A 189 -3.79 1.68 25.47
N GLY A 190 -3.87 2.91 25.96
CA GLY A 190 -3.44 3.25 27.31
C GLY A 190 -4.41 2.77 28.39
N GLU A 191 -4.08 3.08 29.65
CA GLU A 191 -4.96 2.82 30.78
C GLU A 191 -6.35 3.49 30.62
N LYS A 192 -6.37 4.74 30.14
CA LYS A 192 -7.61 5.43 29.79
C LYS A 192 -8.09 4.92 28.43
N LYS A 193 -9.25 4.23 28.44
CA LYS A 193 -9.91 3.73 27.23
C LYS A 193 -10.06 4.82 26.17
N GLY A 194 -9.79 4.46 24.92
CA GLY A 194 -9.88 5.33 23.76
C GLY A 194 -8.63 6.17 23.48
N LEU A 195 -7.60 6.15 24.34
CA LEU A 195 -6.32 6.78 24.06
C LEU A 195 -5.29 5.76 23.56
N TRP A 196 -4.67 6.04 22.42
CA TRP A 196 -3.74 5.14 21.76
C TRP A 196 -2.35 5.73 21.64
N PHE A 197 -1.34 4.90 21.91
CA PHE A 197 0.05 5.30 21.99
C PHE A 197 0.90 4.45 21.05
N SER A 198 1.89 5.07 20.41
CA SER A 198 2.84 4.34 19.57
C SER A 198 3.86 3.58 20.41
N LEU A 199 4.17 2.35 20.01
CA LEU A 199 5.29 1.60 20.60
C LEU A 199 6.66 2.08 20.08
N ARG A 200 6.69 2.80 18.95
CA ARG A 200 7.92 3.35 18.37
C ARG A 200 8.00 4.86 18.62
N LYS A 201 9.18 5.33 19.01
CA LYS A 201 9.45 6.77 19.19
C LYS A 201 9.59 7.56 17.89
N GLN A 202 10.14 6.93 16.85
CA GLN A 202 10.46 7.60 15.58
C GLN A 202 9.92 6.84 14.36
N PRO A 203 8.61 6.51 14.30
CA PRO A 203 8.01 5.79 13.18
C PRO A 203 8.13 6.55 11.85
N GLN A 204 8.19 7.88 11.87
CA GLN A 204 8.32 8.74 10.67
C GLN A 204 9.58 8.47 9.86
N ARG A 205 10.63 7.88 10.46
CA ARG A 205 11.86 7.49 9.74
C ARG A 205 11.65 6.32 8.79
N LEU A 206 10.54 5.58 8.94
CA LEU A 206 10.21 4.40 8.14
C LEU A 206 9.14 4.67 7.09
N ILE A 207 8.67 5.92 6.98
CA ILE A 207 7.58 6.30 6.09
C ILE A 207 8.14 7.20 4.99
N ASN A 208 7.84 6.85 3.75
CA ASN A 208 8.06 7.70 2.60
C ASN A 208 6.74 8.42 2.24
N LEU A 209 6.77 9.74 2.08
CA LEU A 209 5.58 10.53 1.73
C LEU A 209 5.20 10.45 0.25
N ARG A 210 6.12 10.00 -0.61
CA ARG A 210 5.94 9.96 -2.06
C ARG A 210 5.55 8.58 -2.58
N SER A 211 5.77 7.54 -1.78
CA SER A 211 5.59 6.15 -2.19
C SER A 211 4.93 5.35 -1.08
N ILE A 212 4.10 4.39 -1.46
CA ILE A 212 3.49 3.45 -0.52
C ILE A 212 4.32 2.17 -0.51
N GLY A 213 4.76 1.74 0.67
CA GLY A 213 5.48 0.48 0.84
C GLY A 213 6.99 0.65 1.03
N GLU A 214 7.70 -0.46 0.85
CA GLU A 214 9.12 -0.56 1.19
C GLU A 214 10.01 0.02 0.09
N THR A 215 11.18 0.54 0.48
CA THR A 215 12.18 1.07 -0.46
C THR A 215 13.48 0.28 -0.32
N TYR A 216 14.07 -0.07 -1.47
CA TYR A 216 15.35 -0.74 -1.57
C TYR A 216 16.44 0.28 -1.90
N GLN A 217 17.59 0.17 -1.24
CA GLN A 217 18.77 0.98 -1.53
C GLN A 217 19.56 0.34 -2.68
N ILE A 218 19.96 1.13 -3.66
CA ILE A 218 20.81 0.69 -4.78
C ILE A 218 22.23 1.18 -4.49
N VAL A 219 23.16 0.25 -4.36
CA VAL A 219 24.57 0.52 -4.02
C VAL A 219 25.49 -0.06 -5.09
N ASN A 220 26.65 0.55 -5.29
CA ASN A 220 27.69 -0.04 -6.12
C ASN A 220 28.40 -1.20 -5.37
N GLU A 221 29.29 -1.92 -6.04
CA GLU A 221 30.05 -3.03 -5.43
C GLU A 221 30.95 -2.59 -4.25
N GLU A 222 31.24 -1.29 -4.12
CA GLU A 222 32.02 -0.70 -3.03
C GLU A 222 31.15 -0.24 -1.84
N GLY A 223 29.81 -0.35 -1.96
CA GLY A 223 28.85 0.06 -0.95
C GLY A 223 28.42 1.53 -1.01
N SER A 224 28.86 2.29 -2.01
CA SER A 224 28.42 3.68 -2.23
C SER A 224 27.01 3.73 -2.80
N LEU A 225 26.19 4.64 -2.29
CA LEU A 225 24.80 4.81 -2.72
C LEU A 225 24.72 5.35 -4.16
N VAL A 226 24.06 4.59 -5.04
CA VAL A 226 23.76 4.96 -6.44
C VAL A 226 22.33 5.52 -6.57
N GLY A 227 21.40 4.98 -5.79
CA GLY A 227 20.00 5.39 -5.82
C GLY A 227 19.11 4.53 -4.93
N SER A 228 17.81 4.56 -5.22
CA SER A 228 16.82 3.73 -4.53
C SER A 228 15.72 3.32 -5.50
N VAL A 229 15.07 2.18 -5.24
CA VAL A 229 13.93 1.70 -6.00
C VAL A 229 12.83 1.25 -5.05
N GLU A 230 11.59 1.50 -5.43
CA GLU A 230 10.42 1.18 -4.62
C GLU A 230 9.99 -0.28 -4.83
N TYR A 231 9.44 -0.88 -3.78
CA TYR A 231 8.71 -2.14 -3.89
C TYR A 231 7.31 -1.85 -4.45
N PRO A 232 6.84 -2.54 -5.52
CA PRO A 232 7.37 -3.76 -6.14
C PRO A 232 8.28 -3.57 -7.37
N ALA A 233 8.51 -2.34 -7.83
CA ALA A 233 9.29 -2.05 -9.03
C ALA A 233 10.68 -2.72 -9.02
N VAL A 234 11.24 -2.99 -7.84
CA VAL A 234 12.47 -3.76 -7.65
C VAL A 234 12.48 -5.11 -8.39
N PHE A 235 11.38 -5.86 -8.46
CA PHE A 235 11.37 -7.16 -9.14
C PHE A 235 11.33 -7.03 -10.66
N ARG A 236 10.81 -5.92 -11.18
CA ARG A 236 10.73 -5.66 -12.61
C ARG A 236 12.01 -4.99 -13.13
N ASP A 237 12.51 -4.01 -12.39
CA ASP A 237 13.53 -3.09 -12.84
C ASP A 237 14.91 -3.38 -12.22
N CYS A 238 14.94 -4.15 -11.11
CA CYS A 238 16.15 -4.46 -10.35
C CYS A 238 16.28 -5.94 -9.97
N HIS A 239 15.70 -6.85 -10.77
CA HIS A 239 15.97 -8.27 -10.62
C HIS A 239 17.45 -8.59 -10.90
N PRO A 240 17.99 -9.72 -10.42
CA PRO A 240 19.33 -10.15 -10.81
C PRO A 240 19.49 -10.17 -12.33
N GLN A 241 20.61 -9.63 -12.83
CA GLN A 241 20.93 -9.43 -14.26
C GLN A 241 20.09 -8.37 -15.00
N ALA A 242 19.26 -7.58 -14.32
CA ALA A 242 18.60 -6.42 -14.93
C ALA A 242 19.62 -5.34 -15.34
N ILE A 243 19.33 -4.63 -16.42
CA ILE A 243 19.99 -3.37 -16.77
C ILE A 243 19.14 -2.24 -16.20
N TYR A 244 19.60 -1.70 -15.07
CA TYR A 244 19.04 -0.54 -14.41
C TYR A 244 19.62 0.74 -15.00
N LEU A 245 18.75 1.70 -15.30
CA LEU A 245 19.13 2.97 -15.91
C LEU A 245 18.96 4.10 -14.91
N GLN A 246 20.06 4.77 -14.54
CA GLN A 246 20.02 5.89 -13.60
C GLN A 246 20.92 7.03 -14.07
N GLY A 247 20.33 8.23 -14.17
CA GLY A 247 21.08 9.43 -14.55
C GLY A 247 21.61 9.45 -15.99
N GLY A 248 21.32 8.43 -16.81
CA GLY A 248 21.88 8.24 -18.16
C GLY A 248 22.96 7.17 -18.23
N SER A 249 23.50 6.74 -17.08
CA SER A 249 24.37 5.58 -16.96
C SER A 249 23.56 4.28 -16.89
N GLU A 250 24.18 3.21 -17.38
CA GLU A 250 23.66 1.86 -17.40
C GLU A 250 24.34 1.04 -16.29
N TYR A 251 23.54 0.31 -15.53
CA TYR A 251 24.02 -0.47 -14.40
C TYR A 251 23.49 -1.89 -14.50
N LEU A 252 24.37 -2.88 -14.45
CA LEU A 252 24.00 -4.28 -14.33
C LEU A 252 23.74 -4.60 -12.86
N VAL A 253 22.56 -5.15 -12.55
CA VAL A 253 22.23 -5.64 -11.23
C VAL A 253 22.92 -6.98 -10.98
N THR A 254 23.86 -7.01 -10.05
CA THR A 254 24.65 -8.20 -9.72
C THR A 254 24.00 -9.02 -8.61
N LYS A 255 23.37 -8.36 -7.63
CA LYS A 255 22.69 -9.01 -6.50
C LYS A 255 21.45 -8.22 -6.08
N LEU A 256 20.39 -8.94 -5.74
CA LEU A 256 19.20 -8.43 -5.04
C LEU A 256 19.10 -9.14 -3.69
N ASP A 257 19.14 -8.38 -2.60
CA ASP A 257 19.07 -8.88 -1.23
C ASP A 257 17.77 -8.39 -0.57
N LEU A 258 16.82 -9.31 -0.37
CA LEU A 258 15.48 -8.99 0.12
C LEU A 258 15.43 -8.71 1.62
N GLU A 259 16.34 -9.31 2.38
CA GLU A 259 16.38 -9.17 3.84
C GLU A 259 16.97 -7.82 4.23
N THR A 260 18.09 -7.47 3.61
CA THR A 260 18.76 -6.17 3.82
C THR A 260 18.19 -5.04 2.95
N LYS A 261 17.22 -5.35 2.08
CA LYS A 261 16.59 -4.41 1.12
C LYS A 261 17.61 -3.64 0.29
N THR A 262 18.60 -4.36 -0.23
CA THR A 262 19.73 -3.79 -0.95
C THR A 262 19.86 -4.40 -2.35
N VAL A 263 20.05 -3.56 -3.35
CA VAL A 263 20.38 -3.92 -4.73
C VAL A 263 21.82 -3.53 -4.99
N VAL A 264 22.66 -4.51 -5.35
CA VAL A 264 24.05 -4.26 -5.72
C VAL A 264 24.15 -4.16 -7.24
N VAL A 265 24.78 -3.09 -7.72
CA VAL A 265 24.92 -2.80 -9.14
C VAL A 265 26.36 -2.52 -9.53
N ARG A 266 26.66 -2.73 -10.82
CA ARG A 266 27.93 -2.38 -11.44
C ARG A 266 27.67 -1.60 -12.72
N GLU A 267 28.36 -0.48 -12.92
CA GLU A 267 28.25 0.30 -14.15
C GLU A 267 28.73 -0.51 -15.36
N VAL A 268 27.99 -0.42 -16.47
CA VAL A 268 28.25 -1.14 -17.72
C VAL A 268 27.92 -0.24 -18.91
N ASP A 269 28.45 -0.57 -20.09
CA ASP A 269 28.08 0.03 -21.37
C ASP A 269 27.63 -1.10 -22.29
N VAL A 270 26.31 -1.21 -22.54
CA VAL A 270 25.73 -2.32 -23.28
C VAL A 270 24.75 -1.84 -24.34
N ASP A 271 24.67 -2.55 -25.47
CA ASP A 271 23.76 -2.20 -26.57
C ASP A 271 22.34 -2.78 -26.40
N TYR A 272 22.00 -3.25 -25.20
CA TYR A 272 20.73 -3.91 -24.88
C TYR A 272 20.13 -3.44 -23.55
N TYR A 273 18.83 -3.63 -23.40
CA TYR A 273 18.12 -3.44 -22.14
C TYR A 273 17.34 -4.70 -21.76
N THR A 274 16.94 -4.81 -20.49
CA THR A 274 16.13 -5.91 -19.96
C THR A 274 14.68 -5.51 -19.80
N SER A 275 13.78 -6.46 -20.02
CA SER A 275 12.35 -6.32 -19.75
C SER A 275 11.89 -7.56 -18.99
N ALA A 276 11.35 -7.38 -17.78
CA ALA A 276 10.81 -8.49 -17.01
C ALA A 276 9.58 -9.12 -17.70
N LEU A 277 9.40 -10.41 -17.47
CA LEU A 277 8.21 -11.18 -17.81
C LEU A 277 7.47 -11.46 -16.51
N SER A 278 6.36 -10.73 -16.33
CA SER A 278 5.46 -10.87 -15.18
C SER A 278 4.12 -11.44 -15.62
N ASN A 279 3.52 -12.21 -14.72
CA ASN A 279 2.12 -12.59 -14.79
C ASN A 279 1.41 -12.00 -13.57
N GLU A 280 0.21 -11.47 -13.81
CA GLU A 280 -0.65 -10.90 -12.77
C GLU A 280 -1.90 -11.76 -12.62
N GLU A 281 -2.30 -11.97 -11.37
CA GLU A 281 -3.53 -12.64 -11.00
C GLU A 281 -4.33 -11.75 -10.05
N VAL A 282 -5.65 -11.70 -10.24
CA VAL A 282 -6.57 -10.88 -9.47
C VAL A 282 -7.65 -11.78 -8.85
N GLU A 283 -7.87 -11.60 -7.56
CA GLU A 283 -8.94 -12.23 -6.78
C GLU A 283 -9.89 -11.15 -6.27
N ILE A 284 -11.20 -11.32 -6.50
CA ILE A 284 -12.25 -10.43 -6.02
C ILE A 284 -12.46 -10.70 -4.52
N LEU A 285 -12.23 -9.70 -3.68
CA LEU A 285 -12.50 -9.75 -2.25
C LEU A 285 -13.90 -9.23 -1.92
N GLU A 286 -14.29 -8.14 -2.57
CA GLU A 286 -15.57 -7.46 -2.31
C GLU A 286 -16.06 -6.73 -3.57
N THR A 287 -17.37 -6.70 -3.79
CA THR A 287 -18.01 -5.81 -4.78
C THR A 287 -18.81 -4.73 -4.05
N SER A 288 -18.44 -3.47 -4.25
CA SER A 288 -19.05 -2.32 -3.58
C SER A 288 -20.09 -1.60 -4.44
N LYS A 289 -19.89 -1.53 -5.76
CA LYS A 289 -20.84 -0.92 -6.72
C LYS A 289 -20.93 -1.73 -8.02
N GLU A 290 -22.07 -1.63 -8.69
CA GLU A 290 -22.34 -2.25 -9.99
C GLU A 290 -23.23 -1.34 -10.84
N GLN A 291 -22.93 -1.22 -12.14
CA GLN A 291 -23.78 -0.55 -13.12
C GLN A 291 -23.75 -1.28 -14.46
N GLU A 292 -24.84 -1.21 -15.22
CA GLU A 292 -24.89 -1.73 -16.60
C GLU A 292 -24.38 -0.69 -17.61
N ILE A 293 -23.69 -1.15 -18.64
CA ILE A 293 -23.17 -0.34 -19.74
C ILE A 293 -23.48 -0.98 -21.11
N GLY A 294 -23.46 -0.16 -22.16
CA GLY A 294 -23.64 -0.63 -23.54
C GLY A 294 -25.03 -0.44 -24.11
N ASN A 295 -25.15 -0.82 -25.39
CA ASN A 295 -26.24 -0.47 -26.30
C ASN A 295 -27.43 -1.45 -26.33
N LEU A 296 -27.30 -2.64 -25.73
CA LEU A 296 -28.30 -3.71 -25.85
C LEU A 296 -28.99 -3.98 -24.52
N LYS A 297 -29.99 -3.15 -24.19
CA LYS A 297 -30.80 -3.33 -22.96
C LYS A 297 -31.86 -4.43 -23.06
N VAL A 298 -32.28 -4.82 -24.26
CA VAL A 298 -33.31 -5.86 -24.46
C VAL A 298 -33.13 -6.55 -25.82
N ASN A 299 -32.93 -7.86 -25.83
CA ASN A 299 -33.19 -8.73 -26.99
C ASN A 299 -34.58 -9.38 -26.80
N PRO A 300 -35.38 -9.74 -27.83
CA PRO A 300 -36.72 -10.35 -27.67
C PRO A 300 -36.74 -11.71 -26.94
N VAL A 301 -35.58 -12.22 -26.52
CA VAL A 301 -35.37 -13.55 -25.92
C VAL A 301 -35.05 -13.47 -24.41
N GLY A 302 -35.13 -12.28 -23.78
CA GLY A 302 -35.05 -12.15 -22.32
C GLY A 302 -33.68 -12.43 -21.68
N LYS A 303 -32.59 -12.47 -22.45
CA LYS A 303 -31.21 -12.56 -21.94
C LYS A 303 -30.57 -11.17 -21.89
N ASN A 304 -29.97 -10.82 -20.75
CA ASN A 304 -29.29 -9.52 -20.58
C ASN A 304 -28.08 -9.44 -21.52
N THR A 305 -27.99 -8.37 -22.29
CA THR A 305 -27.00 -8.18 -23.38
C THR A 305 -26.14 -6.93 -23.17
N SER A 306 -26.37 -6.18 -22.08
CA SER A 306 -25.51 -5.11 -21.62
C SER A 306 -24.25 -5.68 -20.97
N GLY A 307 -23.12 -4.98 -21.13
CA GLY A 307 -21.95 -5.22 -20.28
C GLY A 307 -22.22 -4.72 -18.87
N ARG A 308 -21.43 -5.19 -17.90
CA ARG A 308 -21.54 -4.72 -16.51
C ARG A 308 -20.20 -4.18 -16.06
N VAL A 309 -20.23 -3.08 -15.34
CA VAL A 309 -19.07 -2.51 -14.67
C VAL A 309 -19.27 -2.66 -13.19
N LYS A 310 -18.29 -3.23 -12.53
CA LYS A 310 -18.26 -3.35 -11.08
C LYS A 310 -17.07 -2.61 -10.50
N LEU A 311 -17.17 -2.23 -9.24
CA LEU A 311 -16.11 -1.62 -8.45
C LEU A 311 -16.01 -2.38 -7.13
N GLY A 312 -14.80 -2.54 -6.61
CA GLY A 312 -14.57 -3.03 -5.26
C GLY A 312 -13.13 -3.45 -5.00
N ARG A 313 -12.95 -4.11 -3.86
CA ARG A 313 -11.63 -4.55 -3.39
C ARG A 313 -11.21 -5.83 -4.06
N VAL A 314 -9.95 -5.86 -4.47
CA VAL A 314 -9.31 -7.01 -5.05
C VAL A 314 -7.95 -7.26 -4.40
N LYS A 315 -7.51 -8.50 -4.48
CA LYS A 315 -6.15 -8.91 -4.16
C LYS A 315 -5.42 -9.17 -5.47
N VAL A 316 -4.31 -8.46 -5.68
CA VAL A 316 -3.45 -8.58 -6.86
C VAL A 316 -2.22 -9.38 -6.47
N THR A 317 -1.86 -10.37 -7.27
CA THR A 317 -0.65 -11.18 -7.15
C THR A 317 0.17 -11.03 -8.43
N GLU A 318 1.31 -10.35 -8.34
CA GLU A 318 2.27 -10.20 -9.45
C GLU A 318 3.44 -11.16 -9.26
N LYS A 319 3.78 -11.91 -10.30
CA LYS A 319 4.91 -12.85 -10.29
C LYS A 319 5.84 -12.60 -11.45
N VAL A 320 7.06 -12.16 -11.16
CA VAL A 320 8.14 -12.06 -12.15
C VAL A 320 8.83 -13.41 -12.30
N GLY A 321 8.54 -14.10 -13.41
CA GLY A 321 9.04 -15.44 -13.71
C GLY A 321 10.29 -15.47 -14.60
N GLY A 322 10.63 -14.36 -15.23
CA GLY A 322 11.76 -14.27 -16.14
C GLY A 322 12.00 -12.86 -16.66
N TYR A 323 12.94 -12.72 -17.60
CA TYR A 323 13.19 -11.47 -18.32
C TYR A 323 13.72 -11.74 -19.73
N VAL A 324 13.59 -10.73 -20.58
CA VAL A 324 14.05 -10.74 -21.98
C VAL A 324 15.10 -9.65 -22.17
N ARG A 325 16.21 -9.98 -22.84
CA ARG A 325 17.16 -8.95 -23.32
C ARG A 325 16.78 -8.50 -24.73
N ARG A 326 16.76 -7.20 -24.96
CA ARG A 326 16.41 -6.59 -26.25
C ARG A 326 17.46 -5.58 -26.66
N ARG A 327 17.87 -5.61 -27.93
CA ARG A 327 18.77 -4.58 -28.48
C ARG A 327 18.12 -3.21 -28.44
N VAL A 328 18.86 -2.19 -28.03
CA VAL A 328 18.34 -0.81 -27.92
C VAL A 328 17.89 -0.26 -29.26
N VAL A 329 18.64 -0.52 -30.34
CA VAL A 329 18.43 0.11 -31.65
C VAL A 329 17.15 -0.37 -32.35
N ASN A 330 16.90 -1.69 -32.37
CA ASN A 330 15.81 -2.29 -33.14
C ASN A 330 14.81 -3.08 -32.26
N GLN A 331 15.00 -3.10 -30.94
CA GLN A 331 14.16 -3.80 -29.95
C GLN A 331 14.00 -5.31 -30.20
N VAL A 332 14.88 -5.88 -31.04
CA VAL A 332 14.87 -7.31 -31.34
C VAL A 332 15.26 -8.07 -30.08
N LYS A 333 14.46 -9.09 -29.76
CA LYS A 333 14.72 -10.04 -28.68
C LYS A 333 16.02 -10.77 -28.96
N ILE A 334 16.96 -10.69 -28.02
CA ILE A 334 18.24 -11.39 -28.06
C ILE A 334 18.05 -12.79 -27.50
N ASP A 335 17.60 -12.87 -26.24
CA ASP A 335 17.35 -14.10 -25.51
C ASP A 335 16.34 -13.87 -24.37
N GLU A 336 16.00 -14.95 -23.66
CA GLU A 336 15.08 -14.97 -22.52
C GLU A 336 15.67 -15.84 -21.41
N HIS A 337 15.48 -15.40 -20.16
CA HIS A 337 16.06 -16.02 -18.97
C HIS A 337 14.97 -16.21 -17.91
N ASN A 338 15.02 -17.33 -17.20
CA ASN A 338 14.11 -17.61 -16.09
C ASN A 338 14.60 -16.97 -14.79
N LEU A 339 13.66 -16.53 -13.96
CA LEU A 339 13.89 -15.99 -12.63
C LEU A 339 13.06 -16.75 -11.60
N ARG A 340 13.56 -16.76 -10.37
CA ARG A 340 12.83 -17.26 -9.20
C ARG A 340 12.78 -16.14 -8.17
N LEU A 341 11.75 -15.32 -8.26
CA LEU A 341 11.46 -14.26 -7.31
C LEU A 341 10.16 -14.58 -6.56
N PRO A 342 10.02 -14.14 -5.29
CA PRO A 342 8.77 -14.28 -4.57
C PRO A 342 7.67 -13.45 -5.24
N PRO A 343 6.40 -13.87 -5.15
CA PRO A 343 5.29 -13.08 -5.66
C PRO A 343 5.10 -11.81 -4.82
N TYR A 344 4.72 -10.72 -5.47
CA TYR A 344 4.21 -9.54 -4.80
C TYR A 344 2.70 -9.62 -4.67
N VAL A 345 2.19 -9.55 -3.45
CA VAL A 345 0.75 -9.66 -3.15
C VAL A 345 0.31 -8.42 -2.40
N TYR A 346 -0.75 -7.77 -2.87
CA TYR A 346 -1.33 -6.61 -2.20
C TYR A 346 -2.83 -6.50 -2.47
N GLU A 347 -3.54 -5.88 -1.54
CA GLU A 347 -4.95 -5.52 -1.71
C GLU A 347 -5.06 -4.09 -2.24
N THR A 348 -6.00 -3.86 -3.15
CA THR A 348 -6.25 -2.55 -3.77
C THR A 348 -7.70 -2.43 -4.23
N GLU A 349 -8.08 -1.24 -4.69
CA GLU A 349 -9.37 -1.00 -5.36
C GLU A 349 -9.22 -1.25 -6.87
N ALA A 350 -10.26 -1.84 -7.46
CA ALA A 350 -10.34 -2.08 -8.88
C ALA A 350 -11.75 -1.84 -9.40
N PHE A 351 -11.85 -1.43 -10.66
CA PHE A 351 -13.06 -1.62 -11.43
C PHE A 351 -12.84 -2.72 -12.46
N TRP A 352 -13.91 -3.41 -12.83
CA TRP A 352 -13.84 -4.43 -13.86
C TRP A 352 -15.05 -4.47 -14.76
N LEU A 353 -14.77 -4.75 -16.03
CA LEU A 353 -15.75 -4.86 -17.10
C LEU A 353 -16.07 -6.33 -17.33
N GLU A 354 -17.26 -6.76 -16.95
CA GLU A 354 -17.79 -8.07 -17.34
C GLU A 354 -18.33 -8.00 -18.76
N VAL A 355 -17.67 -8.72 -19.67
CA VAL A 355 -17.97 -8.69 -21.10
C VAL A 355 -19.00 -9.78 -21.43
N PRO A 356 -20.13 -9.44 -22.07
CA PRO A 356 -21.17 -10.41 -22.42
C PRO A 356 -20.67 -11.56 -23.31
N LEU A 357 -21.07 -12.79 -23.00
CA LEU A 357 -20.63 -13.99 -23.72
C LEU A 357 -20.98 -13.98 -25.22
N PHE A 358 -22.07 -13.32 -25.63
CA PHE A 358 -22.40 -13.24 -27.05
C PHE A 358 -21.34 -12.46 -27.86
N LEU A 359 -20.62 -11.52 -27.24
CA LEU A 359 -19.54 -10.78 -27.92
C LEU A 359 -18.36 -11.70 -28.23
N LYS A 360 -18.06 -12.63 -27.31
CA LYS A 360 -17.07 -13.68 -27.55
C LYS A 360 -17.43 -14.52 -28.77
N GLU A 361 -18.68 -14.98 -28.86
CA GLU A 361 -19.16 -15.75 -30.01
C GLU A 361 -19.10 -14.93 -31.30
N LYS A 362 -19.62 -13.69 -31.28
CA LYS A 362 -19.64 -12.77 -32.43
C LYS A 362 -18.25 -12.44 -32.97
N ILE A 363 -17.29 -12.15 -32.09
CA ILE A 363 -15.91 -11.82 -32.45
C ILE A 363 -15.20 -13.06 -33.01
N SER A 364 -15.38 -14.22 -32.35
CA SER A 364 -14.76 -15.48 -32.78
C SER A 364 -15.30 -15.96 -34.13
N GLN A 365 -16.60 -15.80 -34.42
CA GLN A 365 -17.21 -16.13 -35.72
C GLN A 365 -16.64 -15.30 -36.88
N ARG A 366 -16.08 -14.13 -36.59
CA ARG A 366 -15.40 -13.27 -37.58
C ARG A 366 -13.91 -13.61 -37.75
N GLY A 367 -13.42 -14.67 -37.09
CA GLY A 367 -12.02 -15.09 -37.14
C GLY A 367 -11.06 -14.13 -36.41
N LEU A 368 -11.57 -13.33 -35.49
CA LEU A 368 -10.79 -12.37 -34.70
C LEU A 368 -10.40 -12.99 -33.35
N ASP A 369 -9.26 -12.56 -32.79
CA ASP A 369 -8.79 -13.05 -31.49
C ASP A 369 -9.49 -12.29 -30.34
N PHE A 370 -10.47 -12.94 -29.71
CA PHE A 370 -11.22 -12.36 -28.60
C PHE A 370 -10.35 -12.03 -27.38
N LEU A 371 -9.41 -12.91 -27.01
CA LEU A 371 -8.51 -12.66 -25.88
C LEU A 371 -7.55 -11.51 -26.22
N GLY A 372 -7.02 -11.50 -27.45
CA GLY A 372 -6.24 -10.39 -27.98
C GLY A 372 -7.02 -9.08 -27.96
N GLY A 373 -8.34 -9.11 -28.20
CA GLY A 373 -9.22 -7.95 -28.13
C GLY A 373 -9.44 -7.41 -26.72
N LEU A 374 -9.63 -8.30 -25.73
CA LEU A 374 -9.75 -7.94 -24.30
C LEU A 374 -8.47 -7.27 -23.80
N HIS A 375 -7.33 -7.91 -24.02
CA HIS A 375 -6.01 -7.44 -23.59
C HIS A 375 -5.62 -6.11 -24.25
N ALA A 376 -5.93 -5.94 -25.53
CA ALA A 376 -5.72 -4.67 -26.22
C ALA A 376 -6.68 -3.56 -25.74
N ALA A 377 -7.91 -3.90 -25.32
CA ALA A 377 -8.84 -2.95 -24.72
C ALA A 377 -8.33 -2.49 -23.35
N GLU A 378 -7.86 -3.39 -22.49
CA GLU A 378 -7.23 -3.08 -21.21
C GLU A 378 -6.08 -2.06 -21.36
N HIS A 379 -5.13 -2.35 -22.26
CA HIS A 379 -4.03 -1.43 -22.55
C HIS A 379 -4.51 -0.05 -22.98
N ALA A 380 -5.49 0.00 -23.88
CA ALA A 380 -6.00 1.24 -24.42
C ALA A 380 -6.75 2.06 -23.35
N ILE A 381 -7.54 1.41 -22.49
CA ILE A 381 -8.25 2.08 -21.40
C ILE A 381 -7.25 2.70 -20.41
N ILE A 382 -6.22 1.95 -19.98
CA ILE A 382 -5.16 2.46 -19.09
C ILE A 382 -4.43 3.64 -19.74
N ALA A 383 -4.13 3.56 -21.04
CA ALA A 383 -3.42 4.60 -21.76
C ALA A 383 -4.25 5.90 -21.92
N VAL A 384 -5.57 5.80 -21.96
CA VAL A 384 -6.51 6.93 -22.15
C VAL A 384 -6.99 7.52 -20.82
N PHE A 385 -6.94 6.77 -19.72
CA PHE A 385 -7.42 7.21 -18.42
C PHE A 385 -6.83 8.55 -17.92
N PRO A 386 -5.55 8.90 -18.16
CA PRO A 386 -5.00 10.21 -17.77
C PRO A 386 -5.72 11.43 -18.36
N LEU A 387 -6.59 11.26 -19.36
CA LEU A 387 -7.47 12.35 -19.82
C LEU A 387 -8.53 12.78 -18.77
N PHE A 388 -8.78 11.97 -17.75
CA PHE A 388 -9.88 12.15 -16.79
C PHE A 388 -9.40 12.41 -15.35
N ALA A 389 -8.17 12.03 -15.02
CA ALA A 389 -7.57 12.18 -13.70
C ALA A 389 -6.09 12.58 -13.83
N LEU A 390 -5.59 13.33 -12.86
CA LEU A 390 -4.16 13.63 -12.75
C LEU A 390 -3.41 12.38 -12.27
N CYS A 391 -3.01 11.55 -13.21
CA CYS A 391 -2.23 10.34 -12.98
C CYS A 391 -1.35 10.02 -14.18
N ASP A 392 -0.35 9.17 -13.98
CA ASP A 392 0.37 8.50 -15.06
C ASP A 392 -0.27 7.12 -15.33
N ARG A 393 -0.04 6.55 -16.52
CA ARG A 393 -0.37 5.13 -16.75
C ARG A 393 0.32 4.21 -15.74
N TRP A 394 1.47 4.62 -15.18
CA TRP A 394 2.20 3.89 -14.14
C TRP A 394 1.38 3.66 -12.86
N ASP A 395 0.40 4.52 -12.59
CA ASP A 395 -0.46 4.47 -11.41
C ASP A 395 -1.59 3.43 -11.49
N LEU A 396 -1.77 2.78 -12.64
CA LEU A 396 -2.78 1.76 -12.88
C LEU A 396 -2.16 0.42 -13.32
N GLY A 397 -2.68 -0.68 -12.80
CA GLY A 397 -2.45 -2.04 -13.32
C GLY A 397 -3.69 -2.57 -14.05
N GLY A 398 -3.52 -3.70 -14.74
CA GLY A 398 -4.60 -4.28 -15.52
C GLY A 398 -4.35 -5.73 -15.86
N VAL A 399 -5.43 -6.50 -15.89
CA VAL A 399 -5.40 -7.90 -16.34
C VAL A 399 -6.72 -8.28 -17.01
N SER A 400 -6.61 -9.05 -18.09
CA SER A 400 -7.74 -9.52 -18.87
C SER A 400 -7.88 -11.03 -18.77
N TYR A 401 -9.08 -11.49 -18.44
CA TYR A 401 -9.43 -12.89 -18.36
C TYR A 401 -10.35 -13.28 -19.51
N TYR A 402 -9.97 -14.34 -20.23
CA TYR A 402 -10.89 -15.01 -21.16
C TYR A 402 -12.14 -15.54 -20.45
N GLN A 403 -11.97 -16.02 -19.21
CA GLN A 403 -13.03 -16.34 -18.27
C GLN A 403 -12.45 -16.25 -16.86
N HIS A 404 -12.96 -15.33 -16.05
CA HIS A 404 -12.46 -15.14 -14.68
C HIS A 404 -13.03 -16.22 -13.75
N PRO A 405 -12.22 -16.87 -12.88
CA PRO A 405 -12.69 -17.98 -12.04
C PRO A 405 -13.89 -17.65 -11.15
N GLN A 406 -13.92 -16.45 -10.54
CA GLN A 406 -15.01 -16.05 -9.64
C GLN A 406 -16.20 -15.42 -10.39
N ALA A 407 -15.96 -14.70 -11.50
CA ALA A 407 -17.04 -14.02 -12.23
C ALA A 407 -17.73 -14.94 -13.24
N GLY A 408 -17.06 -16.01 -13.68
CA GLY A 408 -17.58 -16.99 -14.63
C GLY A 408 -17.71 -16.49 -16.07
N VAL A 409 -17.36 -15.24 -16.35
CA VAL A 409 -17.47 -14.55 -17.66
C VAL A 409 -16.11 -13.94 -18.04
N PRO A 410 -15.91 -13.51 -19.30
CA PRO A 410 -14.73 -12.74 -19.66
C PRO A 410 -14.72 -11.38 -18.95
N VAL A 411 -13.55 -10.98 -18.44
CA VAL A 411 -13.41 -9.77 -17.61
C VAL A 411 -12.17 -8.99 -17.99
N ILE A 412 -12.26 -7.65 -18.00
CA ILE A 412 -11.10 -6.75 -17.99
C ILE A 412 -11.05 -6.07 -16.62
N PHE A 413 -10.01 -6.32 -15.83
CA PHE A 413 -9.74 -5.61 -14.58
C PHE A 413 -8.80 -4.43 -14.84
N ILE A 414 -9.09 -3.31 -14.19
CA ILE A 414 -8.16 -2.20 -14.04
C ILE A 414 -8.18 -1.78 -12.58
N HIS A 415 -7.00 -1.70 -11.98
CA HIS A 415 -6.84 -1.47 -10.56
C HIS A 415 -5.79 -0.41 -10.27
N ASP A 416 -5.86 0.17 -9.09
CA ASP A 416 -4.84 1.10 -8.62
C ASP A 416 -3.56 0.30 -8.36
N ALA A 417 -2.42 0.79 -8.86
CA ALA A 417 -1.11 0.13 -8.71
C ALA A 417 -0.47 0.38 -7.31
N TYR A 418 -1.31 0.65 -6.31
CA TYR A 418 -0.93 1.09 -4.97
C TYR A 418 -1.70 0.29 -3.91
N PRO A 419 -1.03 -0.22 -2.86
CA PRO A 419 -1.71 -0.89 -1.76
C PRO A 419 -2.78 -0.03 -1.11
N GLY A 420 -3.99 -0.57 -0.98
CA GLY A 420 -5.17 0.09 -0.45
C GLY A 420 -5.92 0.98 -1.44
N GLY A 421 -5.38 1.25 -2.63
CA GLY A 421 -5.97 2.14 -3.64
C GLY A 421 -5.74 3.63 -3.36
N VAL A 422 -5.69 4.46 -4.39
CA VAL A 422 -5.54 5.93 -4.30
C VAL A 422 -6.74 6.66 -4.91
N GLY A 423 -7.79 5.91 -5.29
CA GLY A 423 -9.07 6.42 -5.77
C GLY A 423 -9.20 6.47 -7.30
N LEU A 424 -8.18 6.03 -8.05
CA LEU A 424 -8.20 6.13 -9.52
C LEU A 424 -9.26 5.20 -10.12
N SER A 425 -9.38 3.98 -9.61
CA SER A 425 -10.39 3.00 -10.03
C SER A 425 -11.81 3.49 -9.75
N TYR A 426 -12.02 4.15 -8.61
CA TYR A 426 -13.30 4.80 -8.30
C TYR A 426 -13.60 5.91 -9.32
N LYS A 427 -12.63 6.77 -9.62
CA LYS A 427 -12.80 7.84 -10.61
C LYS A 427 -13.09 7.26 -12.00
N ALA A 428 -12.39 6.21 -12.40
CA ALA A 428 -12.61 5.51 -13.67
C ALA A 428 -14.02 4.93 -13.76
N TYR A 429 -14.51 4.33 -12.68
CA TYR A 429 -15.89 3.85 -12.58
C TYR A 429 -16.92 4.98 -12.77
N GLU A 430 -16.69 6.17 -12.19
CA GLU A 430 -17.60 7.32 -12.36
C GLU A 430 -17.66 7.85 -13.80
N VAL A 431 -16.55 7.79 -14.55
CA VAL A 431 -16.47 8.30 -15.92
C VAL A 431 -16.47 7.20 -16.98
N ILE A 432 -16.89 5.98 -16.63
CA ILE A 432 -16.61 4.78 -17.42
C ILE A 432 -17.13 4.85 -18.87
N GLU A 433 -18.33 5.40 -19.08
CA GLU A 433 -18.88 5.52 -20.44
C GLU A 433 -18.05 6.49 -21.31
N GLN A 434 -17.58 7.60 -20.73
CA GLN A 434 -16.73 8.58 -21.43
C GLN A 434 -15.35 7.98 -21.71
N LEU A 435 -14.81 7.20 -20.77
CA LEU A 435 -13.54 6.52 -20.89
C LEU A 435 -13.57 5.47 -22.01
N ILE A 436 -14.60 4.63 -22.07
CA ILE A 436 -14.76 3.63 -23.14
C ILE A 436 -14.91 4.32 -24.50
N LYS A 437 -15.68 5.40 -24.59
CA LYS A 437 -15.83 6.18 -25.84
C LYS A 437 -14.50 6.76 -26.31
N ALA A 438 -13.78 7.48 -25.44
CA ALA A 438 -12.48 8.05 -25.78
C ALA A 438 -11.46 6.96 -26.19
N THR A 439 -11.52 5.80 -25.54
CA THR A 439 -10.70 4.64 -25.90
C THR A 439 -11.02 4.12 -27.29
N TRP A 440 -12.31 3.97 -27.63
CA TRP A 440 -12.74 3.56 -28.96
C TRP A 440 -12.33 4.57 -30.04
N GLU A 441 -12.46 5.88 -29.77
CA GLU A 441 -12.04 6.96 -30.68
C GLU A 441 -10.52 6.90 -30.96
N LEU A 442 -9.71 6.73 -29.92
CA LEU A 442 -8.25 6.56 -30.08
C LEU A 442 -7.92 5.37 -30.98
N VAL A 443 -8.50 4.20 -30.70
CA VAL A 443 -8.17 2.98 -31.43
C VAL A 443 -8.67 3.05 -32.87
N SER A 444 -9.87 3.58 -33.10
CA SER A 444 -10.51 3.64 -34.43
C SER A 444 -9.80 4.60 -35.38
N GLN A 445 -9.31 5.73 -34.87
CA GLN A 445 -8.64 6.76 -35.67
C GLN A 445 -7.15 6.51 -35.86
N CYS A 446 -6.58 5.53 -35.15
CA CYS A 446 -5.19 5.14 -35.38
C CYS A 446 -5.06 4.49 -36.77
N SER A 447 -4.10 4.93 -37.58
CA SER A 447 -3.89 4.42 -38.95
C SER A 447 -3.20 3.06 -39.02
N CYS A 448 -2.74 2.51 -37.90
CA CYS A 448 -2.06 1.20 -37.89
C CYS A 448 -3.04 0.05 -38.19
N GLU A 449 -2.58 -0.98 -38.89
CA GLU A 449 -3.42 -2.15 -39.20
C GLU A 449 -3.55 -3.12 -38.01
N LYS A 450 -2.41 -3.51 -37.42
CA LYS A 450 -2.35 -4.57 -36.38
C LYS A 450 -2.40 -4.05 -34.94
N GLY A 451 -2.02 -2.79 -34.72
CA GLY A 451 -1.83 -2.20 -33.40
C GLY A 451 -0.43 -1.61 -33.24
N CYS A 452 -0.31 -0.50 -32.51
CA CYS A 452 0.96 0.19 -32.25
C CYS A 452 0.98 0.80 -30.82
N PRO A 453 2.14 1.34 -30.37
CA PRO A 453 2.28 2.03 -29.07
C PRO A 453 1.32 3.20 -28.87
N SER A 454 0.79 3.77 -29.94
CA SER A 454 -0.16 4.89 -29.87
C SER A 454 -1.63 4.44 -29.80
N CYS A 455 -1.93 3.15 -29.72
CA CYS A 455 -3.32 2.69 -29.57
C CYS A 455 -3.52 1.51 -28.61
N ILE A 456 -2.87 0.36 -28.83
CA ILE A 456 -3.19 -0.89 -28.09
C ILE A 456 -1.98 -1.61 -27.50
N GLN A 457 -0.77 -1.11 -27.73
CA GLN A 457 0.43 -1.67 -27.10
C GLN A 457 0.75 -0.90 -25.81
N SER A 458 1.12 -1.63 -24.78
CA SER A 458 1.56 -1.09 -23.50
C SER A 458 3.04 -1.38 -23.28
N PRO A 459 3.84 -0.39 -22.84
CA PRO A 459 5.22 -0.64 -22.42
C PRO A 459 5.30 -1.46 -21.12
N LYS A 460 4.20 -1.60 -20.38
CA LYS A 460 4.13 -2.39 -19.14
C LYS A 460 3.87 -3.88 -19.33
N CYS A 461 3.44 -4.28 -20.53
CA CYS A 461 2.86 -5.61 -20.74
C CYS A 461 3.90 -6.71 -20.46
N GLY A 462 3.73 -7.44 -19.35
CA GLY A 462 4.57 -8.58 -18.96
C GLY A 462 4.52 -9.73 -19.97
N SER A 463 3.41 -9.86 -20.71
CA SER A 463 3.23 -10.83 -21.81
C SER A 463 3.89 -10.41 -23.13
N GLY A 464 4.63 -9.30 -23.16
CA GLY A 464 5.34 -8.83 -24.35
C GLY A 464 4.42 -8.37 -25.48
N ASN A 465 3.25 -7.80 -25.15
CA ASN A 465 2.22 -7.33 -26.07
C ASN A 465 1.64 -8.44 -26.98
N ARG A 466 1.43 -9.64 -26.41
CA ARG A 466 0.83 -10.78 -27.13
C ARG A 466 -0.11 -11.59 -26.22
N PRO A 467 -1.27 -12.04 -26.73
CA PRO A 467 -1.89 -11.66 -28.00
C PRO A 467 -2.48 -10.23 -27.95
N LEU A 468 -2.62 -9.59 -29.11
CA LEU A 468 -3.34 -8.31 -29.28
C LEU A 468 -4.08 -8.32 -30.62
N ASP A 469 -5.34 -7.88 -30.64
CA ASP A 469 -6.14 -7.77 -31.87
C ASP A 469 -6.95 -6.47 -31.88
N LYS A 470 -6.51 -5.52 -32.73
CA LYS A 470 -7.14 -4.20 -32.88
C LYS A 470 -8.59 -4.28 -33.32
N ARG A 471 -8.93 -5.19 -34.24
CA ARG A 471 -10.28 -5.29 -34.80
C ARG A 471 -11.24 -5.88 -33.77
N ALA A 472 -10.78 -6.89 -33.02
CA ALA A 472 -11.52 -7.43 -31.89
C ALA A 472 -11.77 -6.35 -30.82
N THR A 473 -10.77 -5.53 -30.48
CA THR A 473 -10.92 -4.41 -29.54
C THR A 473 -11.96 -3.39 -30.00
N LEU A 474 -11.97 -3.02 -31.28
CA LEU A 474 -12.96 -2.07 -31.82
C LEU A 474 -14.38 -2.60 -31.74
N GLU A 475 -14.59 -3.87 -32.10
CA GLU A 475 -15.89 -4.53 -31.96
C GLU A 475 -16.31 -4.61 -30.49
N LEU A 476 -15.39 -4.97 -29.59
CA LEU A 476 -15.67 -5.05 -28.16
C LEU A 476 -16.10 -3.70 -27.60
N LEU A 477 -15.27 -2.67 -27.77
CA LEU A 477 -15.54 -1.33 -27.21
C LEU A 477 -16.80 -0.71 -27.82
N ALA A 478 -17.06 -0.89 -29.12
CA ALA A 478 -18.26 -0.35 -29.77
C ALA A 478 -19.57 -0.90 -29.15
N ASN A 479 -19.58 -2.16 -28.70
CA ASN A 479 -20.75 -2.76 -28.06
C ASN A 479 -20.86 -2.43 -26.56
N LEU A 480 -19.81 -1.85 -25.96
CA LEU A 480 -19.81 -1.38 -24.57
C LEU A 480 -20.18 0.11 -24.43
N ILE A 481 -20.28 0.87 -25.54
CA ILE A 481 -20.71 2.27 -25.53
C ILE A 481 -22.24 2.36 -25.47
N SER A 482 -22.77 3.15 -24.54
CA SER A 482 -24.21 3.44 -24.40
C SER A 482 -24.72 4.40 -25.49
N PRO A 483 -25.98 4.27 -25.97
CA PRO A 483 -26.54 5.12 -27.03
C PRO A 483 -26.64 6.59 -26.60
N VAL A 484 -26.81 6.87 -25.31
CA VAL A 484 -26.93 8.22 -24.75
C VAL A 484 -25.63 9.02 -24.90
N VAL A 485 -24.48 8.34 -24.95
CA VAL A 485 -23.15 8.96 -25.06
C VAL A 485 -22.69 9.07 -26.52
N ALA A 486 -23.30 8.31 -27.44
CA ALA A 486 -23.02 8.43 -28.87
C ALA A 486 -23.31 9.85 -29.40
N ASP A 487 -24.35 10.51 -28.87
CA ASP A 487 -24.74 11.89 -29.20
C ASP A 487 -24.08 12.97 -28.34
N PHE A 488 -23.32 12.57 -27.30
CA PHE A 488 -22.64 13.51 -26.42
C PHE A 488 -21.37 14.03 -27.10
N SER A 489 -21.48 15.14 -27.82
CA SER A 489 -20.33 16.04 -28.00
C SER A 489 -19.93 16.54 -26.61
N LEU A 490 -18.64 16.55 -26.26
CA LEU A 490 -18.10 17.01 -24.97
C LEU A 490 -18.32 18.52 -24.68
N ARG A 491 -19.37 19.13 -25.26
CA ARG A 491 -19.73 20.55 -25.22
C ARG A 491 -20.46 21.00 -23.96
N SER A 492 -20.30 20.34 -22.82
CA SER A 492 -20.86 20.87 -21.57
C SER A 492 -19.82 21.76 -20.89
N PRO A 493 -19.92 23.09 -20.97
CA PRO A 493 -19.13 23.96 -20.12
C PRO A 493 -19.56 23.69 -18.68
N VAL A 494 -18.61 23.33 -17.82
CA VAL A 494 -18.75 23.59 -16.39
C VAL A 494 -19.15 25.05 -16.26
N ARG A 495 -20.32 25.34 -15.69
CA ARG A 495 -20.75 26.70 -15.42
C ARG A 495 -19.73 27.33 -14.47
N HIS A 496 -18.82 28.15 -15.01
CA HIS A 496 -18.09 29.10 -14.20
C HIS A 496 -19.11 30.00 -13.46
N PRO A 497 -18.88 30.31 -12.18
CA PRO A 497 -19.58 31.43 -11.54
C PRO A 497 -19.20 32.70 -12.32
N ARG A 498 -20.11 33.18 -13.17
CA ARG A 498 -19.99 34.52 -13.75
C ARG A 498 -20.29 35.51 -12.65
N HIS A 499 -19.29 36.31 -12.28
CA HIS A 499 -19.35 37.75 -11.99
C HIS A 499 -18.16 38.16 -11.11
N TRP A 500 -17.01 38.41 -11.73
CA TRP A 500 -16.09 39.42 -11.23
C TRP A 500 -16.39 40.70 -11.99
N THR A 501 -17.45 41.40 -11.56
CA THR A 501 -17.67 42.78 -11.97
C THR A 501 -16.66 43.66 -11.27
N GLN A 502 -15.86 44.37 -12.07
CA GLN A 502 -15.09 45.53 -11.66
C GLN A 502 -15.98 46.49 -10.84
N THR A 503 -15.68 46.67 -9.56
CA THR A 503 -16.15 47.84 -8.81
C THR A 503 -14.98 48.78 -8.58
N LYS A 504 -15.18 49.97 -9.15
CA LYS A 504 -14.35 51.16 -9.00
C LYS A 504 -14.13 51.47 -7.52
N THR A 505 -12.92 51.92 -7.24
CA THR A 505 -12.51 52.77 -6.12
C THR A 505 -13.56 53.83 -5.78
N GLN A 506 -14.04 53.83 -4.54
CA GLN A 506 -14.41 55.04 -3.81
C GLN A 506 -14.07 54.87 -2.33
N GLN A 507 -13.39 55.88 -1.79
CA GLN A 507 -13.05 56.10 -0.39
C GLN A 507 -14.33 56.35 0.43
N GLU A 508 -14.31 55.96 1.72
CA GLU A 508 -14.92 56.63 2.90
C GLU A 508 -15.01 55.58 4.03
N GLU A 509 -14.12 55.62 5.02
CA GLU A 509 -14.19 56.36 6.29
C GLU A 509 -14.47 55.41 7.46
N ILE A 510 -13.51 55.39 8.38
CA ILE A 510 -13.47 54.56 9.59
C ILE A 510 -14.20 55.32 10.69
N VAL A 511 -15.24 54.72 11.29
CA VAL A 511 -15.79 55.17 12.58
C VAL A 511 -16.01 53.98 13.51
N HIS A 512 -15.51 54.12 14.73
CA HIS A 512 -15.46 53.15 15.83
C HIS A 512 -16.83 52.85 16.49
N SER A 513 -17.13 51.54 16.71
CA SER A 513 -17.73 50.83 17.89
C SER A 513 -19.01 51.36 18.60
N PRO A 514 -19.82 50.57 19.37
CA PRO A 514 -19.51 49.28 20.05
C PRO A 514 -20.60 48.19 20.13
N GLN A 515 -20.16 46.99 20.54
CA GLN A 515 -20.84 45.85 21.22
C GLN A 515 -22.37 45.69 21.16
N SER A 516 -22.84 44.53 20.68
CA SER A 516 -23.95 43.78 21.32
C SER A 516 -23.99 42.31 20.88
N THR A 517 -24.12 41.44 21.88
CA THR A 517 -24.44 39.99 21.85
C THR A 517 -25.63 39.61 20.98
N VAL A 518 -25.55 38.53 20.18
CA VAL A 518 -26.74 37.82 19.66
C VAL A 518 -26.53 36.31 19.60
N HIS A 519 -27.58 35.62 20.05
CA HIS A 519 -27.83 34.19 20.20
C HIS A 519 -27.76 33.35 18.91
N SER A 520 -27.44 32.08 19.10
CA SER A 520 -27.64 30.95 18.19
C SER A 520 -29.11 30.66 17.88
N PRO A 521 -29.51 30.35 16.63
CA PRO A 521 -30.79 29.71 16.33
C PRO A 521 -30.67 28.19 16.23
N GLN A 522 -31.66 27.53 16.82
CA GLN A 522 -31.85 26.08 16.95
C GLN A 522 -32.19 25.40 15.61
N SER A 523 -31.68 24.18 15.45
CA SER A 523 -32.00 23.22 14.40
C SER A 523 -33.35 22.51 14.67
N ILE A 524 -34.23 22.52 13.67
CA ILE A 524 -35.51 21.80 13.67
C ILE A 524 -35.27 20.35 13.22
N VAL A 525 -35.67 19.40 14.07
CA VAL A 525 -35.68 17.95 13.81
C VAL A 525 -37.08 17.53 13.35
N TYR A 526 -37.18 16.84 12.22
CA TYR A 526 -38.40 16.14 11.79
C TYR A 526 -38.27 14.64 12.11
N SER A 527 -39.26 14.08 12.81
CA SER A 527 -39.47 12.64 12.94
C SER A 527 -40.51 12.16 11.91
N PRO A 528 -40.43 10.91 11.42
CA PRO A 528 -41.57 10.27 10.78
C PRO A 528 -42.17 9.17 11.66
N GLN A 529 -43.47 9.29 11.91
CA GLN A 529 -44.32 8.24 12.49
C GLN A 529 -44.73 7.19 11.46
N SER A 530 -44.93 5.99 11.99
CA SER A 530 -45.51 4.76 11.47
C SER A 530 -46.73 4.91 10.54
N ILE A 531 -46.71 4.19 9.42
CA ILE A 531 -47.92 3.76 8.68
C ILE A 531 -47.83 2.26 8.42
N VAL A 532 -48.92 1.58 8.79
CA VAL A 532 -49.19 0.15 8.72
C VAL A 532 -49.57 -0.24 7.29
N HIS A 533 -48.93 -1.26 6.72
CA HIS A 533 -49.44 -1.98 5.55
C HIS A 533 -49.59 -3.47 5.87
N LYS A 534 -50.82 -3.95 5.70
CA LYS A 534 -51.23 -5.36 5.67
C LYS A 534 -50.57 -6.04 4.47
N GLU A 535 -49.95 -7.20 4.68
CA GLU A 535 -49.78 -8.21 3.65
C GLU A 535 -50.28 -9.57 4.13
N VAL A 536 -51.00 -10.20 3.21
CA VAL A 536 -51.64 -11.51 3.26
C VAL A 536 -50.57 -12.58 3.03
N ARG A 537 -50.47 -13.57 3.91
CA ARG A 537 -49.72 -14.81 3.65
C ARG A 537 -50.65 -16.00 3.84
N GLY A 538 -50.80 -16.76 2.76
CA GLY A 538 -51.47 -18.05 2.73
C GLY A 538 -50.60 -19.15 3.33
N ASP A 539 -51.29 -20.10 3.94
CA ASP A 539 -50.77 -21.28 4.61
C ASP A 539 -50.06 -22.24 3.65
N ILE A 540 -48.83 -22.64 4.00
CA ILE A 540 -48.29 -23.97 3.68
C ILE A 540 -47.61 -24.50 4.94
N LYS A 541 -48.28 -25.48 5.57
CA LYS A 541 -47.73 -26.33 6.63
C LYS A 541 -46.73 -27.32 6.04
N VAL A 542 -45.52 -27.37 6.58
CA VAL A 542 -44.70 -28.59 6.60
C VAL A 542 -44.06 -28.69 7.99
N GLU A 543 -44.35 -29.81 8.65
CA GLU A 543 -43.97 -30.19 10.00
C GLU A 543 -42.46 -30.38 10.15
N ARG A 544 -41.90 -29.87 11.25
CA ARG A 544 -40.61 -30.28 11.83
C ARG A 544 -40.64 -30.03 13.34
N GLU A 545 -41.49 -30.78 14.04
CA GLU A 545 -41.36 -31.04 15.47
C GLU A 545 -40.84 -32.47 15.63
N GLU A 546 -39.52 -32.60 15.74
CA GLU A 546 -38.77 -33.72 16.33
C GLU A 546 -37.30 -33.46 15.99
N ILE A 547 -36.55 -32.89 16.95
CA ILE A 547 -35.06 -32.89 17.09
C ILE A 547 -34.64 -32.01 18.30
N THR A 548 -35.55 -31.24 18.90
CA THR A 548 -35.22 -30.34 20.03
C THR A 548 -35.38 -30.95 21.42
N LEU A 549 -35.47 -32.29 21.55
CA LEU A 549 -35.63 -32.95 22.86
C LEU A 549 -34.51 -33.95 23.20
N VAL A 550 -33.43 -34.00 22.42
CA VAL A 550 -32.23 -34.82 22.74
C VAL A 550 -31.03 -33.96 23.16
N ALA A 551 -31.09 -32.63 22.97
CA ALA A 551 -29.95 -31.75 23.22
C ALA A 551 -29.94 -31.07 24.61
N GLU A 552 -30.99 -31.23 25.42
CA GLU A 552 -31.09 -30.61 26.76
C GLU A 552 -30.87 -31.59 27.93
N GLU A 553 -30.85 -32.91 27.69
CA GLU A 553 -30.53 -33.90 28.72
C GLU A 553 -29.03 -34.23 28.84
N GLU A 554 -28.18 -33.80 27.90
CA GLU A 554 -26.71 -33.97 27.98
C GLU A 554 -25.97 -32.77 28.61
N LYS A 555 -26.67 -31.73 29.08
CA LYS A 555 -26.09 -30.58 29.81
C LYS A 555 -26.28 -30.64 31.33
N LYS A 556 -26.24 -31.85 31.88
CA LYS A 556 -25.93 -32.11 33.29
C LYS A 556 -24.89 -33.23 33.40
N SER A 557 -23.80 -33.11 32.64
CA SER A 557 -22.56 -33.81 32.98
C SER A 557 -21.72 -32.87 33.86
N PHE A 558 -21.07 -33.44 34.87
CA PHE A 558 -20.25 -32.75 35.86
C PHE A 558 -19.24 -31.79 35.19
N GLU A 559 -19.27 -30.50 35.51
CA GLU A 559 -18.14 -29.60 35.24
C GLU A 559 -16.97 -30.02 36.15
N GLU A 560 -16.15 -30.97 35.70
CA GLU A 560 -14.82 -31.13 36.28
C GLU A 560 -14.02 -29.86 35.98
N LYS A 561 -13.59 -29.13 37.01
CA LYS A 561 -12.64 -28.02 36.87
C LYS A 561 -11.42 -28.52 36.09
N SER A 562 -11.09 -27.84 34.98
CA SER A 562 -9.86 -28.11 34.23
C SER A 562 -8.64 -28.01 35.16
N LYS A 563 -7.76 -29.01 35.07
CA LYS A 563 -6.54 -29.10 35.88
C LYS A 563 -5.44 -28.27 35.23
N ILE A 564 -5.30 -27.03 35.71
CA ILE A 564 -4.22 -26.13 35.34
C ILE A 564 -3.13 -26.21 36.41
N VAL A 565 -1.88 -26.33 35.98
CA VAL A 565 -0.71 -26.33 36.88
C VAL A 565 0.14 -25.10 36.58
N PHE A 566 0.25 -24.22 37.57
CA PHE A 566 1.23 -23.12 37.52
C PHE A 566 2.56 -23.61 38.05
N LEU A 567 3.66 -23.26 37.42
CA LEU A 567 4.99 -23.75 37.74
C LEU A 567 6.04 -22.63 37.67
N ASP A 568 6.95 -22.65 38.64
CA ASP A 568 8.19 -21.90 38.65
C ASP A 568 9.28 -22.74 39.35
N ILE A 569 10.55 -22.51 39.01
CA ILE A 569 11.68 -23.22 39.62
C ILE A 569 12.77 -22.27 40.12
N GLU A 570 13.50 -22.76 41.12
CA GLU A 570 14.79 -22.20 41.52
C GLU A 570 15.93 -23.19 41.27
N THR A 571 17.13 -22.66 41.12
CA THR A 571 18.32 -23.42 40.70
C THR A 571 19.41 -23.46 41.77
N GLN A 572 20.25 -24.51 41.74
CA GLN A 572 21.37 -24.65 42.68
C GLN A 572 22.60 -23.82 42.27
N LYS A 573 22.72 -23.51 40.98
CA LYS A 573 23.85 -22.84 40.36
C LYS A 573 23.39 -21.66 39.53
N LEU A 574 24.17 -20.59 39.52
CA LEU A 574 23.95 -19.45 38.61
C LEU A 574 24.48 -19.77 37.22
N ALA A 575 24.03 -19.03 36.20
CA ALA A 575 24.53 -19.17 34.83
C ALA A 575 26.08 -19.03 34.75
N GLN A 576 26.67 -18.17 35.59
CA GLN A 576 28.13 -18.01 35.70
C GLN A 576 28.85 -19.24 36.26
N ASP A 577 28.17 -20.07 37.07
CA ASP A 577 28.75 -21.26 37.69
C ASP A 577 28.79 -22.45 36.71
N VAL A 578 27.97 -22.43 35.66
CA VAL A 578 27.88 -23.47 34.61
C VAL A 578 28.48 -23.01 33.28
N GLY A 579 29.06 -21.81 33.22
CA GLY A 579 29.77 -21.30 32.04
C GLY A 579 28.93 -20.52 31.03
N GLY A 580 27.65 -20.22 31.31
CA GLY A 580 26.81 -19.42 30.43
C GLY A 580 25.33 -19.76 30.50
N TRP A 581 24.50 -18.98 29.79
CA TRP A 581 23.05 -19.24 29.68
C TRP A 581 22.73 -20.35 28.67
N GLU A 582 23.71 -20.86 27.94
CA GLU A 582 23.57 -22.00 27.04
C GLU A 582 23.56 -23.36 27.78
N PHE A 583 24.06 -23.41 29.03
CA PHE A 583 24.17 -24.62 29.86
C PHE A 583 23.12 -24.66 30.99
N LYS A 584 21.87 -24.25 30.69
CA LYS A 584 20.78 -24.20 31.71
C LYS A 584 20.49 -25.56 32.32
N ASP A 585 20.64 -26.61 31.53
CA ASP A 585 20.51 -28.01 31.93
C ASP A 585 21.52 -28.42 33.02
N GLU A 586 22.65 -27.72 33.14
CA GLU A 586 23.66 -28.01 34.17
C GLU A 586 23.42 -27.26 35.50
N MET A 587 22.43 -26.36 35.54
CA MET A 587 22.17 -25.48 36.69
C MET A 587 21.60 -26.22 37.91
N ARG A 588 20.97 -27.38 37.68
CA ARG A 588 20.30 -28.25 38.67
C ARG A 588 19.17 -27.57 39.45
N VAL A 589 18.17 -28.34 39.80
CA VAL A 589 16.97 -27.84 40.52
C VAL A 589 17.25 -27.76 42.02
N SER A 590 16.99 -26.61 42.64
CA SER A 590 16.94 -26.52 44.12
C SER A 590 15.54 -26.80 44.65
N VAL A 591 14.53 -26.15 44.06
CA VAL A 591 13.11 -26.40 44.36
C VAL A 591 12.27 -26.06 43.13
N VAL A 592 11.21 -26.83 42.91
CA VAL A 592 10.11 -26.53 42.00
C VAL A 592 8.88 -26.29 42.84
N VAL A 593 8.17 -25.21 42.59
CA VAL A 593 6.87 -24.96 43.19
C VAL A 593 5.80 -25.06 42.12
N THR A 594 4.75 -25.80 42.42
CA THR A 594 3.56 -25.87 41.57
C THR A 594 2.31 -25.43 42.32
N TYR A 595 1.34 -24.85 41.60
CA TYR A 595 -0.02 -24.65 42.10
C TYR A 595 -1.00 -25.37 41.19
N ASN A 596 -1.79 -26.28 41.77
CA ASN A 596 -2.74 -27.11 41.04
C ASN A 596 -4.17 -26.61 41.28
N THR A 597 -4.87 -26.18 40.22
CA THR A 597 -6.22 -25.61 40.33
C THR A 597 -7.31 -26.61 40.71
N LYS A 598 -7.06 -27.91 40.51
CA LYS A 598 -8.01 -28.97 40.90
C LYS A 598 -7.98 -29.22 42.40
N ASP A 599 -6.78 -29.21 42.98
CA ASP A 599 -6.55 -29.48 44.40
C ASP A 599 -6.46 -28.21 45.26
N GLU A 600 -6.40 -27.03 44.64
CA GLU A 600 -6.26 -25.70 45.25
C GLU A 600 -5.10 -25.61 46.27
N LYS A 601 -4.00 -26.31 45.98
CA LYS A 601 -2.82 -26.41 46.85
C LYS A 601 -1.52 -26.15 46.10
N PHE A 602 -0.53 -25.68 46.86
CA PHE A 602 0.86 -25.66 46.43
C PHE A 602 1.53 -27.01 46.70
N ASN A 603 2.30 -27.51 45.74
CA ASN A 603 3.22 -28.62 45.95
C ASN A 603 4.67 -28.14 45.77
N TYR A 604 5.59 -28.80 46.46
CA TYR A 604 7.01 -28.47 46.46
C TYR A 604 7.78 -29.73 46.11
N PHE A 605 8.66 -29.64 45.13
CA PHE A 605 9.52 -30.74 44.72
C PHE A 605 10.96 -30.28 44.81
N THR A 606 11.79 -31.10 45.44
CA THR A 606 13.25 -30.95 45.43
C THR A 606 13.84 -31.88 44.39
N GLU A 607 15.17 -31.89 44.28
CA GLU A 607 15.85 -32.82 43.38
C GLU A 607 15.64 -34.30 43.77
N GLU A 608 15.41 -34.60 45.06
CA GLU A 608 15.25 -35.97 45.57
C GLU A 608 13.92 -36.63 45.14
N ASP A 609 12.87 -35.82 44.97
CA ASP A 609 11.51 -36.23 44.64
C ASP A 609 11.01 -35.65 43.30
N ILE A 610 11.93 -35.16 42.46
CA ILE A 610 11.63 -34.50 41.18
C ILE A 610 10.85 -35.39 40.21
N TYR A 611 10.94 -36.71 40.32
CA TYR A 611 10.20 -37.64 39.46
C TYR A 611 8.68 -37.55 39.67
N SER A 612 8.22 -37.21 40.87
CA SER A 612 6.79 -37.04 41.17
C SER A 612 6.19 -35.78 40.50
N LEU A 613 7.02 -34.79 40.15
CA LEU A 613 6.59 -33.61 39.39
C LEU A 613 6.09 -34.01 37.99
N LEU A 614 6.73 -34.99 37.34
CA LEU A 614 6.37 -35.38 35.97
C LEU A 614 4.94 -35.92 35.90
N ASP A 615 4.50 -36.69 36.91
CA ASP A 615 3.14 -37.20 37.00
C ASP A 615 2.12 -36.05 37.15
N GLU A 616 2.45 -35.00 37.90
CA GLU A 616 1.60 -33.82 38.03
C GLU A 616 1.50 -33.05 36.70
N LEU A 617 2.63 -32.85 36.00
CA LEU A 617 2.67 -32.13 34.72
C LEU A 617 1.95 -32.90 33.60
N LEU A 618 2.13 -34.22 33.52
CA LEU A 618 1.47 -35.06 32.52
C LEU A 618 -0.04 -35.16 32.71
N SER A 619 -0.51 -35.01 33.95
CA SER A 619 -1.95 -35.02 34.25
C SER A 619 -2.60 -33.64 34.16
N ALA A 620 -1.84 -32.57 33.90
CA ALA A 620 -2.38 -31.23 33.71
C ALA A 620 -2.98 -31.09 32.30
N ASP A 621 -4.14 -30.43 32.22
CA ASP A 621 -4.72 -30.02 30.93
C ASP A 621 -3.92 -28.87 30.31
N LEU A 622 -3.30 -28.04 31.16
CA LEU A 622 -2.48 -26.89 30.78
C LEU A 622 -1.46 -26.58 31.87
N VAL A 623 -0.20 -26.39 31.47
CA VAL A 623 0.87 -25.89 32.34
C VAL A 623 1.12 -24.41 32.04
N ILE A 624 1.18 -23.58 33.06
CA ILE A 624 1.38 -22.13 32.93
C ILE A 624 2.62 -21.73 33.73
N GLY A 625 3.48 -20.90 33.13
CA GLY A 625 4.64 -20.36 33.82
C GLY A 625 5.16 -19.10 33.15
N PHE A 626 6.15 -18.46 33.76
CA PHE A 626 6.79 -17.27 33.23
C PHE A 626 8.19 -17.60 32.71
N ASN A 627 8.40 -17.60 31.38
CA ASN A 627 9.63 -18.10 30.74
C ASN A 627 9.83 -19.63 30.88
N ILE A 628 8.74 -20.37 31.11
CA ILE A 628 8.72 -21.81 31.36
C ILE A 628 9.38 -22.64 30.25
N LYS A 629 9.15 -22.32 28.97
CA LYS A 629 9.77 -23.07 27.87
C LYS A 629 11.24 -22.71 27.71
N GLY A 630 11.56 -21.43 27.94
CA GLY A 630 12.88 -20.86 27.71
C GLY A 630 13.87 -21.10 28.84
N PHE A 631 13.40 -21.37 30.06
CA PHE A 631 14.23 -21.53 31.25
C PHE A 631 13.86 -22.77 32.03
N ASP A 632 12.65 -22.84 32.61
CA ASP A 632 12.28 -23.89 33.57
C ASP A 632 12.38 -25.29 32.96
N TYR A 633 11.78 -25.50 31.79
CA TYR A 633 11.86 -26.77 31.07
C TYR A 633 13.29 -27.11 30.67
N ALA A 634 14.12 -26.13 30.33
CA ALA A 634 15.52 -26.39 29.97
C ALA A 634 16.32 -26.92 31.18
N VAL A 635 16.07 -26.39 32.38
CA VAL A 635 16.70 -26.87 33.62
C VAL A 635 16.11 -28.22 34.06
N LEU A 636 14.81 -28.45 33.84
CA LEU A 636 14.12 -29.68 34.23
C LEU A 636 14.35 -30.85 33.28
N GLN A 637 14.61 -30.58 31.99
CA GLN A 637 14.70 -31.60 30.96
C GLN A 637 15.69 -32.75 31.26
N PRO A 638 16.87 -32.53 31.88
CA PRO A 638 17.81 -33.61 32.21
C PRO A 638 17.27 -34.66 33.18
N TYR A 639 16.28 -34.30 34.01
CA TYR A 639 15.68 -35.21 34.97
C TYR A 639 14.65 -36.16 34.33
N PHE A 640 14.17 -35.84 33.12
CA PHE A 640 13.07 -36.55 32.48
C PHE A 640 13.44 -37.07 31.09
N LYS A 641 13.01 -38.30 30.77
CA LYS A 641 13.09 -38.84 29.41
C LYS A 641 12.01 -38.28 28.48
N PHE A 642 10.94 -37.73 29.06
CA PHE A 642 9.85 -37.10 28.33
C PHE A 642 10.26 -35.68 27.92
N ASP A 643 9.98 -35.31 26.67
CA ASP A 643 10.23 -33.98 26.14
C ASP A 643 9.16 -33.00 26.66
N LEU A 644 9.55 -32.14 27.61
CA LEU A 644 8.62 -31.24 28.30
C LEU A 644 7.98 -30.21 27.36
N LEU A 645 8.60 -29.90 26.22
CA LEU A 645 8.04 -28.98 25.23
C LEU A 645 6.78 -29.54 24.53
N LYS A 646 6.47 -30.83 24.71
CA LYS A 646 5.24 -31.46 24.21
C LYS A 646 4.04 -31.28 25.12
N LEU A 647 4.23 -30.77 26.34
CA LEU A 647 3.12 -30.45 27.23
C LEU A 647 2.27 -29.31 26.64
N PRO A 648 0.94 -29.31 26.87
CA PRO A 648 0.12 -28.13 26.63
C PRO A 648 0.60 -27.01 27.57
N THR A 649 1.30 -26.01 27.03
CA THR A 649 1.97 -24.98 27.84
C THR A 649 1.67 -23.58 27.37
N LEU A 650 1.21 -22.74 28.31
CA LEU A 650 1.12 -21.29 28.15
C LEU A 650 2.31 -20.61 28.84
N ASP A 651 3.26 -20.12 28.04
CA ASP A 651 4.37 -19.31 28.53
C ASP A 651 4.01 -17.83 28.45
N LEU A 652 3.82 -17.17 29.59
CA LEU A 652 3.37 -15.77 29.61
C LEU A 652 4.41 -14.84 28.97
N LEU A 653 5.70 -15.09 29.15
CA LEU A 653 6.76 -14.26 28.59
C LEU A 653 6.80 -14.40 27.05
N GLU A 654 6.58 -15.61 26.54
CA GLU A 654 6.51 -15.86 25.09
C GLU A 654 5.37 -15.04 24.44
N VAL A 655 4.18 -15.08 25.05
CA VAL A 655 3.00 -14.33 24.56
C VAL A 655 3.26 -12.83 24.56
N ILE A 656 3.84 -12.30 25.64
CA ILE A 656 4.15 -10.87 25.79
C ILE A 656 5.23 -10.44 24.80
N HIS A 657 6.31 -11.21 24.68
CA HIS A 657 7.40 -10.94 23.75
C HIS A 657 6.92 -10.92 22.30
N ARG A 658 6.02 -11.83 21.92
CA ARG A 658 5.43 -11.88 20.58
C ARG A 658 4.63 -10.61 20.25
N ARG A 659 3.97 -10.00 21.24
CA ARG A 659 3.17 -8.78 21.07
C ARG A 659 4.02 -7.50 21.08
N LEU A 660 5.02 -7.42 21.97
CA LEU A 660 5.81 -6.20 22.18
C LEU A 660 7.10 -6.14 21.36
N GLY A 661 7.64 -7.29 20.95
CA GLY A 661 8.96 -7.41 20.33
C GLY A 661 10.14 -7.24 21.29
N PHE A 662 9.89 -7.12 22.60
CA PHE A 662 10.89 -7.09 23.66
C PHE A 662 10.37 -7.77 24.93
N ARG A 663 11.29 -8.22 25.80
CA ARG A 663 10.96 -8.95 27.02
C ARG A 663 10.65 -7.99 28.17
N LEU A 664 9.67 -8.35 28.99
CA LEU A 664 9.37 -7.72 30.28
C LEU A 664 9.69 -8.70 31.41
N SER A 665 10.05 -8.21 32.59
CA SER A 665 10.21 -9.06 33.78
C SER A 665 8.85 -9.34 34.42
N LEU A 666 8.76 -10.47 35.14
CA LEU A 666 7.59 -10.82 35.95
C LEU A 666 7.28 -9.71 36.96
N ASP A 667 8.31 -9.20 37.65
CA ASP A 667 8.19 -8.11 38.62
C ASP A 667 7.60 -6.83 38.00
N HIS A 668 8.03 -6.45 36.80
CA HIS A 668 7.47 -5.27 36.13
C HIS A 668 5.98 -5.43 35.86
N LEU A 669 5.57 -6.59 35.35
CA LEU A 669 4.17 -6.88 35.07
C LEU A 669 3.34 -6.94 36.36
N ALA A 670 3.86 -7.57 37.41
CA ALA A 670 3.22 -7.66 38.71
C ALA A 670 3.01 -6.27 39.34
N ARG A 671 4.03 -5.43 39.29
CA ARG A 671 4.00 -4.07 39.82
C ARG A 671 2.97 -3.21 39.11
N VAL A 672 2.95 -3.25 37.78
CA VAL A 672 2.10 -2.36 36.97
C VAL A 672 0.67 -2.90 36.82
N THR A 673 0.49 -4.22 36.71
CA THR A 673 -0.83 -4.84 36.53
C THR A 673 -1.56 -5.06 37.86
N LEU A 674 -0.85 -5.57 38.86
CA LEU A 674 -1.45 -6.03 40.12
C LEU A 674 -1.16 -5.09 41.29
N GLY A 675 -0.30 -4.08 41.13
CA GLY A 675 0.15 -3.20 42.21
C GLY A 675 1.05 -3.89 43.24
N LYS A 676 1.64 -5.04 42.90
CA LYS A 676 2.47 -5.87 43.80
C LYS A 676 3.94 -5.77 43.42
N ALA A 677 4.82 -5.46 44.36
CA ALA A 677 6.27 -5.50 44.14
C ALA A 677 6.83 -6.86 44.59
N LYS A 678 7.82 -7.38 43.86
CA LYS A 678 8.56 -8.58 44.27
C LYS A 678 9.55 -8.25 45.39
N SER A 679 9.71 -9.17 46.34
CA SER A 679 10.71 -9.10 47.41
C SER A 679 11.83 -10.13 47.16
N GLY A 680 12.88 -9.74 46.42
CA GLY A 680 14.09 -10.56 46.22
C GLY A 680 14.54 -10.70 44.76
N SER A 681 15.73 -11.27 44.54
CA SER A 681 16.31 -11.54 43.21
C SER A 681 16.79 -12.99 43.08
N GLY A 682 16.91 -13.53 41.86
CA GLY A 682 17.41 -14.89 41.63
C GLY A 682 18.84 -15.13 42.18
N TYR A 683 19.66 -14.09 42.32
CA TYR A 683 20.96 -14.19 43.01
C TYR A 683 20.80 -14.52 44.50
N GLN A 684 19.75 -13.99 45.13
CA GLN A 684 19.44 -14.21 46.53
C GLN A 684 18.87 -15.63 46.76
N ALA A 685 18.11 -16.15 45.79
CA ALA A 685 17.60 -17.51 45.81
C ALA A 685 18.73 -18.57 45.89
N VAL A 686 19.75 -18.45 45.04
CA VAL A 686 20.92 -19.35 45.07
C VAL A 686 21.72 -19.20 46.37
N ALA A 687 21.80 -17.99 46.94
CA ALA A 687 22.46 -17.76 48.23
C ALA A 687 21.73 -18.50 49.37
N TRP A 688 20.40 -18.41 49.44
CA TRP A 688 19.60 -19.13 50.43
C TRP A 688 19.76 -20.65 50.32
N TYR A 689 19.83 -21.19 49.09
CA TYR A 689 20.13 -22.60 48.90
C TYR A 689 21.49 -23.00 49.49
N ARG A 690 22.54 -22.21 49.22
CA ARG A 690 23.90 -22.45 49.75
C ARG A 690 23.98 -22.33 51.28
N GLU A 691 23.15 -21.46 51.87
CA GLU A 691 23.04 -21.26 53.32
C GLU A 691 22.12 -22.29 54.00
N GLY A 692 21.43 -23.15 53.23
CA GLY A 692 20.48 -24.15 53.75
C GLY A 692 19.13 -23.58 54.17
N GLU A 693 18.82 -22.33 53.79
CA GLU A 693 17.62 -21.58 54.13
C GLU A 693 16.44 -21.95 53.20
N MET A 694 16.11 -23.25 53.15
CA MET A 694 15.16 -23.81 52.19
C MET A 694 13.73 -23.26 52.29
N GLU A 695 13.27 -22.86 53.48
CA GLU A 695 11.93 -22.29 53.63
C GLU A 695 11.82 -20.89 53.00
N LYS A 696 12.84 -20.04 53.14
CA LYS A 696 12.87 -18.74 52.44
C LYS A 696 12.86 -18.92 50.92
N LEU A 697 13.56 -19.94 50.43
CA LEU A 697 13.61 -20.27 49.00
C LEU A 697 12.25 -20.75 48.47
N LYS A 698 11.57 -21.64 49.21
CA LYS A 698 10.21 -22.10 48.88
C LYS A 698 9.22 -20.95 48.86
N GLU A 699 9.22 -20.09 49.88
CA GLU A 699 8.34 -18.92 49.95
C GLU A 699 8.57 -17.96 48.77
N TYR A 700 9.83 -17.74 48.39
CA TYR A 700 10.19 -16.91 47.25
C TYR A 700 9.69 -17.47 45.91
N CYS A 701 9.93 -18.76 45.62
CA CYS A 701 9.46 -19.40 44.40
C CYS A 701 7.92 -19.52 44.37
N GLN A 702 7.30 -19.85 45.51
CA GLN A 702 5.84 -19.84 45.64
C GLN A 702 5.26 -18.48 45.29
N ARG A 703 5.92 -17.39 45.69
CA ARG A 703 5.45 -16.05 45.37
C ARG A 703 5.46 -15.77 43.87
N ASP A 704 6.43 -16.29 43.12
CA ASP A 704 6.45 -16.17 41.65
C ASP A 704 5.34 -16.98 40.99
N VAL A 705 5.03 -18.18 41.51
CA VAL A 705 3.87 -18.97 41.08
C VAL A 705 2.55 -18.24 41.36
N GLU A 706 2.40 -17.63 42.56
CA GLU A 706 1.24 -16.81 42.91
C GLU A 706 1.06 -15.63 41.96
N ILE A 707 2.12 -14.86 41.72
CA ILE A 707 2.09 -13.71 40.83
C ILE A 707 1.74 -14.15 39.40
N THR A 708 2.33 -15.25 38.93
CA THR A 708 2.06 -15.79 37.58
C THR A 708 0.60 -16.21 37.45
N LYS A 709 0.04 -16.86 38.47
CA LYS A 709 -1.38 -17.21 38.55
C LYS A 709 -2.27 -15.98 38.51
N GLU A 710 -2.01 -15.00 39.36
CA GLU A 710 -2.81 -13.77 39.42
C GLU A 710 -2.74 -12.96 38.12
N LEU A 711 -1.58 -12.90 37.46
CA LEU A 711 -1.45 -12.29 36.14
C LEU A 711 -2.30 -13.03 35.11
N TYR A 712 -2.25 -14.37 35.09
CA TYR A 712 -3.08 -15.18 34.21
C TYR A 712 -4.59 -14.95 34.46
N GLU A 713 -5.02 -14.95 35.71
CA GLU A 713 -6.42 -14.69 36.09
C GLU A 713 -6.86 -13.28 35.66
N PHE A 714 -6.03 -12.26 35.92
CA PHE A 714 -6.28 -10.90 35.45
C PHE A 714 -6.40 -10.84 33.93
N GLY A 715 -5.47 -11.44 33.20
CA GLY A 715 -5.49 -11.44 31.74
C GLY A 715 -6.68 -12.23 31.17
N LYS A 716 -7.08 -13.32 31.82
CA LYS A 716 -8.26 -14.11 31.44
C LYS A 716 -9.56 -13.33 31.64
N GLU A 717 -9.69 -12.59 32.74
CA GLU A 717 -10.87 -11.77 33.06
C GLU A 717 -10.93 -10.50 32.21
N HIS A 718 -9.83 -9.75 32.13
CA HIS A 718 -9.81 -8.42 31.53
C HIS A 718 -9.39 -8.41 30.05
N LYS A 719 -8.82 -9.52 29.54
CA LYS A 719 -8.28 -9.66 28.18
C LYS A 719 -7.09 -8.73 27.86
N TYR A 720 -6.42 -8.21 28.89
CA TYR A 720 -5.15 -7.49 28.76
C TYR A 720 -4.29 -7.61 30.03
N LEU A 721 -3.00 -7.28 29.92
CA LEU A 721 -2.09 -6.95 31.02
C LEU A 721 -1.64 -5.49 30.92
N LEU A 722 -1.05 -4.93 31.97
CA LEU A 722 -0.50 -3.58 31.97
C LEU A 722 1.02 -3.59 32.05
N PHE A 723 1.65 -2.64 31.35
CA PHE A 723 3.06 -2.34 31.54
C PHE A 723 3.33 -0.84 31.42
N GLU A 724 4.37 -0.40 32.10
CA GLU A 724 4.87 0.97 32.00
C GLU A 724 5.95 1.04 30.90
N SER A 725 5.75 1.93 29.94
CA SER A 725 6.71 2.22 28.87
C SER A 725 7.93 2.95 29.43
N ARG A 726 9.02 3.06 28.63
CA ARG A 726 10.21 3.84 29.02
C ARG A 726 9.93 5.34 29.25
N GLU A 727 8.75 5.82 28.85
CA GLU A 727 8.32 7.21 29.01
C GLU A 727 7.36 7.39 30.19
N GLY A 728 7.16 6.34 31.00
CA GLY A 728 6.26 6.37 32.17
C GLY A 728 4.78 6.23 31.81
N GLN A 729 4.45 5.84 30.58
CA GLN A 729 3.07 5.65 30.15
C GLN A 729 2.61 4.22 30.42
N ILE A 730 1.45 4.06 31.06
CA ILE A 730 0.84 2.75 31.28
C ILE A 730 0.03 2.35 30.04
N MET A 731 0.40 1.21 29.45
CA MET A 731 -0.18 0.68 28.21
C MET A 731 -0.74 -0.73 28.43
N ARG A 732 -1.78 -1.08 27.66
CA ARG A 732 -2.44 -2.39 27.69
C ARG A 732 -1.82 -3.35 26.69
N ILE A 733 -1.41 -4.51 27.16
CA ILE A 733 -0.97 -5.65 26.34
C ILE A 733 -2.17 -6.57 26.15
N PRO A 734 -2.80 -6.64 24.96
CA PRO A 734 -3.94 -7.53 24.75
C PRO A 734 -3.53 -9.01 24.85
N VAL A 735 -4.33 -9.82 25.56
CA VAL A 735 -4.12 -11.26 25.73
C VAL A 735 -5.38 -12.07 25.43
N GLU A 736 -5.20 -13.27 24.87
CA GLU A 736 -6.27 -14.18 24.44
C GLU A 736 -6.20 -15.47 25.27
N TRP A 737 -6.41 -15.35 26.58
CA TRP A 737 -6.32 -16.44 27.56
C TRP A 737 -7.68 -16.97 28.02
#